data_AF-A0A1S9RPL4-F1
#
_entry.id   AF-A0A1S9RPL4-F1
#
_cell.length_a   1.000
_cell.length_b   1.000
_cell.length_c   1.000
_cell.angle_alpha   90.00
_cell.angle_beta   90.00
_cell.angle_gamma   90.00
#
_symmetry.space_group_name_H-M   'P 1'
#
loop_
_entity.id
_entity.type
_entity.pdbx_description
1 polymer ?
#
loop_
_entity_poly.entity_id
_entity_poly.type
_entity_poly.pdbx_seq_one_letter_code
_entity_poly.pdbx_strand_id
1 'polypeptide(L)'
;MKHFASLLGVAAVLAQSASAHYIFSKLVLNNEASKDWQYIRETTRQTIYMPTKFTKTFDNLTPNDADFRCNLGSFSNAAKTEVATVAAGDTIGMKLFYDTSIAHPGPGQVWMSKAPTGNVKEYEGDGEWFKIWEKTLCNENADLTTNAWCTWGMSQFDFQIPKDTPPGEYLVRAEHMGLHGAQVNEAEFFYSCAQVKVTGSGTGSSKTTYKIPGLYNDNMTLFNGLNLWVDNAKDVEADIAQTPIGDEPWTGGNSGSFSKSSSSASSSSSIASSPSSTSSASSAPAYNWGEMYSGFIPVRENASLFYIFQPKIGEPSDDLTIWLNGGPGCSSMQGFLQENGRFTWQPGTYKPVINEYSWVNLTNMLWVDQPVGTGFSVGTPTATDEQDVAVDFVQFLTKFQKLYNIRNFRIFMSGESYAGRYVPYISAAMLDKNDTEHFNLSGALMYDACIGQWDWIQAELPAYPFVQQHSELFNFNSSFMMELESTYQECGYEEYFDKYFTYPASEVQPPRIMNYSVCDIYNMIYFEAYDPNPCWSPYRVNQACPLLWDVLGFPTDLAYEPAPETYFNRTDVKKALHVPESVEWSLCSSESVFVGNDPGPEQQYDTSLNPTEGVLPRLIEATNRVLISNGDWDYLVITNGTLLAIQNMTWNGELGFQTRPATPINIEMPDLQWSAIFEAQDGYGGLDGPQGLMGIQHYERGLMFAETIQAGHRQAQDQGRVSYRHVQWMLGKIDRL
;
A
#
# COMPACT_ATOMS: atom_id res chain seq x y z
N MET A 1 39.63 -71.61 -5.51
CA MET A 1 40.16 -71.05 -4.26
C MET A 1 40.15 -69.54 -4.33
N LYS A 2 39.39 -68.95 -3.39
CA LYS A 2 39.69 -67.72 -2.65
C LYS A 2 39.63 -66.34 -3.36
N HIS A 3 38.66 -65.59 -2.84
CA HIS A 3 38.47 -64.13 -2.78
C HIS A 3 39.75 -63.29 -2.70
N PHE A 4 39.69 -62.08 -3.27
CA PHE A 4 40.09 -60.87 -2.55
C PHE A 4 39.18 -59.70 -2.94
N ALA A 5 38.41 -59.23 -1.96
CA ALA A 5 37.67 -57.99 -2.00
C ALA A 5 38.65 -56.81 -1.95
N SER A 6 38.46 -55.79 -2.78
CA SER A 6 39.09 -54.49 -2.60
C SER A 6 38.06 -53.56 -1.98
N LEU A 7 38.30 -53.19 -0.71
CA LEU A 7 37.64 -52.07 -0.05
C LEU A 7 37.98 -50.78 -0.80
N LEU A 8 36.97 -50.15 -1.40
CA LEU A 8 37.02 -48.72 -1.72
C LEU A 8 36.66 -47.97 -0.43
N GLY A 9 37.68 -47.42 0.23
CA GLY A 9 37.50 -46.46 1.31
C GLY A 9 36.91 -45.18 0.73
N VAL A 10 35.64 -44.92 1.05
CA VAL A 10 35.02 -43.61 0.86
C VAL A 10 35.59 -42.69 1.93
N ALA A 11 36.57 -41.86 1.57
CA ALA A 11 36.87 -40.67 2.34
C ALA A 11 35.67 -39.72 2.17
N ALA A 12 34.78 -39.72 3.16
CA ALA A 12 33.75 -38.69 3.28
C ALA A 12 34.46 -37.36 3.55
N VAL A 13 34.72 -36.60 2.49
CA VAL A 13 34.90 -35.15 2.62
C VAL A 13 33.54 -34.65 3.07
N LEU A 14 33.42 -34.38 4.38
CA LEU A 14 32.34 -33.56 4.92
C LEU A 14 32.48 -32.20 4.22
N ALA A 15 31.75 -32.02 3.12
CA ALA A 15 31.44 -30.70 2.63
C ALA A 15 30.78 -29.97 3.81
N GLN A 16 31.50 -29.02 4.41
CA GLN A 16 30.88 -28.05 5.30
C GLN A 16 29.80 -27.37 4.46
N SER A 17 28.56 -27.78 4.66
CA SER A 17 27.42 -26.98 4.26
C SER A 17 27.62 -25.65 4.96
N ALA A 18 27.98 -24.60 4.23
CA ALA A 18 28.06 -23.27 4.79
C ALA A 18 26.64 -22.90 5.21
N SER A 19 26.30 -23.18 6.48
CA SER A 19 25.12 -22.63 7.10
C SER A 19 25.43 -21.16 7.35
N ALA A 20 24.61 -20.27 6.80
CA ALA A 20 24.74 -18.83 7.03
C ALA A 20 24.46 -18.46 8.51
N HIS A 21 23.87 -19.38 9.28
CA HIS A 21 23.46 -19.21 10.67
C HIS A 21 24.55 -19.64 11.67
N TYR A 22 24.62 -18.96 12.82
CA TYR A 22 25.65 -19.16 13.84
C TYR A 22 25.16 -18.84 15.25
N ILE A 23 25.93 -19.24 16.26
CA ILE A 23 25.66 -18.95 17.68
C ILE A 23 26.99 -18.73 18.43
N PHE A 24 26.99 -17.91 19.48
CA PHE A 24 28.14 -17.71 20.36
C PHE A 24 28.22 -18.84 21.38
N SER A 25 29.33 -19.60 21.41
CA SER A 25 29.45 -20.80 22.23
C SER A 25 30.69 -20.85 23.14
N LYS A 26 31.70 -20.01 22.86
CA LYS A 26 32.96 -19.97 23.60
C LYS A 26 33.23 -18.58 24.16
N LEU A 27 33.89 -18.54 25.31
CA LEU A 27 34.50 -17.34 25.85
C LEU A 27 35.99 -17.38 25.53
N VAL A 28 36.57 -16.26 25.13
CA VAL A 28 38.02 -16.09 24.93
C VAL A 28 38.56 -15.31 26.10
N LEU A 29 39.44 -15.94 26.88
CA LEU A 29 40.07 -15.38 28.06
C LEU A 29 41.57 -15.43 27.86
N ASN A 30 42.28 -14.30 28.01
CA ASN A 30 43.73 -14.22 27.79
C ASN A 30 44.17 -14.78 26.42
N ASN A 31 43.38 -14.51 25.37
CA ASN A 31 43.55 -15.04 24.00
C ASN A 31 43.41 -16.56 23.85
N GLU A 32 42.93 -17.28 24.86
CA GLU A 32 42.60 -18.71 24.77
C GLU A 32 41.08 -18.91 24.77
N ALA A 33 40.58 -19.65 23.78
CA ALA A 33 39.16 -19.98 23.68
C ALA A 33 38.81 -21.15 24.63
N SER A 34 37.72 -21.00 25.37
CA SER A 34 37.15 -22.06 26.20
C SER A 34 36.60 -23.22 25.36
N LYS A 35 36.20 -24.31 26.02
CA LYS A 35 35.33 -25.31 25.39
C LYS A 35 33.96 -24.68 25.09
N ASP A 36 33.27 -25.22 24.09
CA ASP A 36 31.88 -24.86 23.81
C ASP A 36 31.03 -25.08 25.07
N TRP A 37 30.18 -24.09 25.38
CA TRP A 37 29.23 -24.09 26.49
C TRP A 37 29.85 -24.19 27.89
N GLN A 38 31.18 -24.04 28.01
CA GLN A 38 31.84 -24.06 29.31
C GLN A 38 31.34 -22.92 30.21
N TYR A 39 31.39 -21.70 29.68
CA TYR A 39 30.97 -20.48 30.40
C TYR A 39 29.72 -19.83 29.79
N ILE A 40 29.25 -20.32 28.64
CA ILE A 40 28.03 -19.86 27.96
C ILE A 40 26.90 -20.84 28.24
N ARG A 41 25.71 -20.32 28.54
CA ARG A 41 24.51 -21.16 28.72
C ARG A 41 24.08 -21.76 27.39
N GLU A 42 24.13 -23.08 27.32
CA GLU A 42 23.68 -23.85 26.17
C GLU A 42 22.16 -23.69 25.97
N THR A 43 21.71 -23.47 24.73
CA THR A 43 20.29 -23.44 24.36
C THR A 43 19.71 -24.86 24.31
N THR A 44 18.39 -25.00 24.51
CA THR A 44 17.70 -26.29 24.32
C THR A 44 17.17 -26.49 22.91
N ARG A 45 17.45 -25.55 21.98
CA ARG A 45 17.08 -25.68 20.56
C ARG A 45 17.64 -26.96 19.96
N GLN A 46 16.82 -27.67 19.19
CA GLN A 46 17.28 -28.82 18.39
C GLN A 46 18.32 -28.39 17.35
N THR A 47 18.11 -27.21 16.75
CA THR A 47 19.02 -26.58 15.79
C THR A 47 19.59 -25.31 16.43
N ILE A 48 20.68 -25.48 17.18
CA ILE A 48 21.25 -24.47 18.10
C ILE A 48 21.63 -23.14 17.45
N TYR A 49 21.88 -23.11 16.14
CA TYR A 49 22.35 -21.93 15.42
C TYR A 49 21.24 -21.12 14.75
N MET A 50 19.98 -21.56 14.77
CA MET A 50 18.88 -20.79 14.16
C MET A 50 18.70 -19.43 14.85
N PRO A 51 18.31 -18.37 14.11
CA PRO A 51 18.01 -17.07 14.70
C PRO A 51 16.68 -17.07 15.46
N THR A 52 16.46 -16.04 16.28
CA THR A 52 15.11 -15.62 16.69
C THR A 52 14.60 -14.56 15.70
N LYS A 53 13.30 -14.55 15.39
CA LYS A 53 12.64 -13.56 14.51
C LYS A 53 11.33 -13.08 15.16
N PHE A 54 10.80 -11.94 14.72
CA PHE A 54 9.49 -11.45 15.20
C PHE A 54 8.30 -12.24 14.66
N THR A 55 8.34 -12.66 13.40
CA THR A 55 7.18 -13.22 12.68
C THR A 55 7.34 -14.72 12.38
N LYS A 56 8.23 -15.08 11.45
CA LYS A 56 8.47 -16.48 11.04
C LYS A 56 9.41 -17.20 12.01
N THR A 57 8.93 -17.44 13.22
CA THR A 57 9.69 -18.12 14.28
C THR A 57 9.92 -19.60 13.97
N PHE A 58 11.12 -20.11 14.23
CA PHE A 58 11.44 -21.53 14.05
C PHE A 58 10.87 -22.42 15.17
N ASP A 59 10.79 -21.87 16.38
CA ASP A 59 10.49 -22.56 17.63
C ASP A 59 9.48 -21.80 18.50
N ASN A 60 8.67 -20.94 17.87
CA ASN A 60 7.70 -20.04 18.52
C ASN A 60 8.32 -19.09 19.56
N LEU A 61 9.64 -18.82 19.47
CA LEU A 61 10.30 -17.80 20.27
C LEU A 61 10.39 -16.48 19.47
N THR A 62 9.89 -15.39 20.05
CA THR A 62 10.00 -14.03 19.53
C THR A 62 10.88 -13.16 20.45
N PRO A 63 11.33 -11.98 20.00
CA PRO A 63 12.02 -11.02 20.86
C PRO A 63 11.20 -10.48 22.05
N ASN A 64 9.88 -10.71 22.06
CA ASN A 64 8.98 -10.29 23.12
C ASN A 64 8.89 -11.32 24.27
N ASP A 65 9.42 -12.53 24.08
CA ASP A 65 9.33 -13.62 25.04
C ASP A 65 10.45 -13.60 26.09
N ALA A 66 10.17 -14.12 27.28
CA ALA A 66 11.12 -14.14 28.40
C ALA A 66 12.44 -14.85 28.07
N ASP A 67 12.38 -15.92 27.27
CA ASP A 67 13.54 -16.71 26.88
C ASP A 67 14.47 -16.00 25.87
N PHE A 68 14.02 -14.88 25.27
CA PHE A 68 14.85 -14.03 24.40
C PHE A 68 16.05 -13.40 25.13
N ARG A 69 16.06 -13.40 26.47
CA ARG A 69 17.20 -12.92 27.28
C ARG A 69 18.50 -13.62 26.89
N CYS A 70 18.50 -14.94 26.94
CA CYS A 70 19.71 -15.75 26.83
C CYS A 70 19.61 -16.94 25.88
N ASN A 71 18.52 -17.01 25.10
CA ASN A 71 18.16 -18.03 24.12
C ASN A 71 17.26 -19.12 24.74
N LEU A 72 16.47 -19.79 23.88
CA LEU A 72 15.44 -20.75 24.27
C LEU A 72 15.97 -21.78 25.28
N GLY A 73 15.31 -21.87 26.44
CA GLY A 73 15.60 -22.85 27.49
C GLY A 73 17.00 -22.75 28.12
N SER A 74 17.79 -21.73 27.80
CA SER A 74 19.18 -21.59 28.27
C SER A 74 19.30 -21.54 29.79
N PHE A 75 18.28 -21.02 30.49
CA PHE A 75 18.26 -20.98 31.95
C PHE A 75 18.29 -22.36 32.60
N SER A 76 17.71 -23.39 31.97
CA SER A 76 17.76 -24.77 32.46
C SER A 76 19.20 -25.31 32.59
N ASN A 77 20.14 -24.70 31.86
CA ASN A 77 21.56 -25.05 31.86
C ASN A 77 22.40 -24.16 32.79
N ALA A 78 21.84 -23.12 33.41
CA ALA A 78 22.57 -22.15 34.23
C ALA A 78 23.35 -22.80 35.39
N ALA A 79 22.73 -23.75 36.09
CA ALA A 79 23.35 -24.44 37.23
C ALA A 79 24.60 -25.25 36.84
N LYS A 80 24.59 -25.88 35.66
CA LYS A 80 25.69 -26.71 35.15
C LYS A 80 26.77 -25.91 34.41
N THR A 81 26.44 -24.73 33.87
CA THR A 81 27.42 -23.82 33.24
C THR A 81 28.40 -23.28 34.28
N GLU A 82 29.69 -23.24 33.95
CA GLU A 82 30.74 -22.70 34.82
C GLU A 82 30.66 -21.16 34.88
N VAL A 83 31.35 -20.53 35.83
CA VAL A 83 31.41 -19.07 35.96
C VAL A 83 32.85 -18.63 35.73
N ALA A 84 33.10 -17.89 34.65
CA ALA A 84 34.43 -17.37 34.34
C ALA A 84 34.79 -16.23 35.29
N THR A 85 35.99 -16.24 35.87
CA THR A 85 36.46 -15.13 36.72
C THR A 85 37.32 -14.17 35.89
N VAL A 86 36.96 -12.89 35.91
CA VAL A 86 37.66 -11.81 35.19
C VAL A 86 37.84 -10.60 36.10
N ALA A 87 38.83 -9.76 35.85
CA ALA A 87 38.97 -8.46 36.52
C ALA A 87 38.25 -7.37 35.72
N ALA A 88 37.73 -6.36 36.41
CA ALA A 88 37.29 -5.14 35.75
C ALA A 88 38.48 -4.51 35.00
N GLY A 89 38.28 -4.17 33.73
CA GLY A 89 39.33 -3.73 32.81
C GLY A 89 39.93 -4.83 31.92
N ASP A 90 39.63 -6.10 32.17
CA ASP A 90 40.06 -7.19 31.28
C ASP A 90 39.37 -7.10 29.92
N THR A 91 40.09 -7.47 28.86
CA THR A 91 39.51 -7.71 27.53
C THR A 91 39.18 -9.18 27.40
N ILE A 92 37.93 -9.48 27.07
CA ILE A 92 37.44 -10.84 26.84
C ILE A 92 36.73 -10.89 25.49
N GLY A 93 36.62 -12.09 24.92
CA GLY A 93 35.93 -12.31 23.66
C GLY A 93 34.75 -13.27 23.78
N MET A 94 33.69 -13.07 23.00
CA MET A 94 32.66 -14.08 22.76
C MET A 94 32.76 -14.58 21.33
N LYS A 95 33.06 -15.87 21.16
CA LYS A 95 33.39 -16.49 19.87
C LYS A 95 32.29 -17.41 19.36
N LEU A 96 32.10 -17.41 18.05
CA LEU A 96 31.11 -18.22 17.35
C LEU A 96 31.47 -19.71 17.36
N PHE A 97 30.42 -20.54 17.32
CA PHE A 97 30.51 -21.99 17.17
C PHE A 97 31.15 -22.38 15.83
N TYR A 98 31.85 -23.52 15.78
CA TYR A 98 32.59 -24.01 14.61
C TYR A 98 33.61 -23.07 13.97
N ASP A 99 34.07 -22.02 14.68
CA ASP A 99 35.03 -21.05 14.16
C ASP A 99 34.57 -20.40 12.83
N THR A 100 33.26 -20.24 12.67
CA THR A 100 32.63 -19.54 11.53
C THR A 100 32.78 -18.02 11.64
N SER A 101 32.33 -17.30 10.61
CA SER A 101 32.29 -15.84 10.54
C SER A 101 30.88 -15.33 10.31
N ILE A 102 30.59 -14.12 10.80
CA ILE A 102 29.35 -13.39 10.53
C ILE A 102 29.24 -13.09 9.03
N ALA A 103 28.16 -13.57 8.42
CA ALA A 103 27.83 -13.37 7.00
C ALA A 103 26.43 -12.77 6.82
N HIS A 104 25.90 -12.11 7.85
CA HIS A 104 24.67 -11.34 7.77
C HIS A 104 24.99 -9.86 7.99
N PRO A 105 24.36 -8.94 7.23
CA PRO A 105 24.57 -7.52 7.41
C PRO A 105 23.79 -7.02 8.63
N GLY A 106 24.44 -6.29 9.52
CA GLY A 106 23.78 -5.63 10.64
C GLY A 106 24.67 -5.43 11.87
N PRO A 107 24.15 -4.79 12.93
CA PRO A 107 24.95 -4.38 14.09
C PRO A 107 25.23 -5.53 15.05
N GLY A 108 26.26 -5.35 15.87
CA GLY A 108 26.64 -6.25 16.97
C GLY A 108 26.76 -5.49 18.28
N GLN A 109 26.39 -6.14 19.39
CA GLN A 109 26.35 -5.53 20.72
C GLN A 109 26.75 -6.50 21.82
N VAL A 110 27.21 -5.95 22.95
CA VAL A 110 27.39 -6.70 24.19
C VAL A 110 26.77 -5.97 25.37
N TRP A 111 25.97 -6.71 26.13
CA TRP A 111 25.21 -6.25 27.28
C TRP A 111 25.64 -7.00 28.54
N MET A 112 25.62 -6.32 29.69
CA MET A 112 25.85 -6.93 31.00
C MET A 112 24.65 -6.73 31.91
N SER A 113 24.37 -7.72 32.74
CA SER A 113 23.36 -7.62 33.81
C SER A 113 23.84 -8.31 35.08
N LYS A 114 23.74 -7.61 36.21
CA LYS A 114 24.22 -8.10 37.52
C LYS A 114 23.20 -9.02 38.17
N ALA A 115 23.64 -10.19 38.64
CA ALA A 115 22.79 -11.09 39.41
C ALA A 115 22.40 -10.45 40.75
N PRO A 116 21.11 -10.15 41.01
CA PRO A 116 20.69 -9.43 42.21
C PRO A 116 20.99 -10.20 43.51
N THR A 117 20.93 -11.52 43.46
CA THR A 117 21.21 -12.43 44.58
C THR A 117 22.71 -12.68 44.79
N GLY A 118 23.56 -12.20 43.86
CA GLY A 118 24.99 -12.51 43.83
C GLY A 118 25.34 -13.90 43.28
N ASN A 119 24.34 -14.69 42.86
CA ASN A 119 24.55 -16.00 42.25
C ASN A 119 23.98 -15.99 40.82
N VAL A 120 24.85 -15.94 39.82
CA VAL A 120 24.39 -15.91 38.42
C VAL A 120 23.74 -17.21 38.00
N LYS A 121 24.04 -18.35 38.64
CA LYS A 121 23.46 -19.65 38.28
C LYS A 121 21.96 -19.78 38.59
N GLU A 122 21.44 -18.91 39.44
CA GLU A 122 20.01 -18.82 39.80
C GLU A 122 19.33 -17.62 39.13
N TYR A 123 20.06 -16.84 38.33
CA TYR A 123 19.59 -15.61 37.75
C TYR A 123 19.14 -15.80 36.29
N GLU A 124 17.86 -15.49 36.02
CA GLU A 124 17.26 -15.63 34.69
C GLU A 124 17.63 -14.50 33.72
N GLY A 125 18.10 -13.35 34.23
CA GLY A 125 18.35 -12.16 33.41
C GLY A 125 17.18 -11.18 33.35
N ASP A 126 16.22 -11.27 34.27
CA ASP A 126 15.04 -10.40 34.38
C ASP A 126 15.32 -9.02 35.03
N GLY A 127 16.56 -8.79 35.44
CA GLY A 127 17.06 -7.52 35.99
C GLY A 127 17.40 -6.48 34.92
N GLU A 128 18.20 -5.48 35.30
CA GLU A 128 18.59 -4.36 34.44
C GLU A 128 19.85 -4.69 33.61
N TRP A 129 19.78 -4.45 32.30
CA TRP A 129 20.89 -4.64 31.36
C TRP A 129 21.51 -3.31 30.96
N PHE A 130 22.83 -3.24 30.84
CA PHE A 130 23.56 -2.08 30.31
C PHE A 130 24.53 -2.48 29.21
N LYS A 131 24.63 -1.65 28.16
CA LYS A 131 25.51 -1.88 27.01
C LYS A 131 26.95 -1.56 27.38
N ILE A 132 27.90 -2.38 26.96
CA ILE A 132 29.34 -2.17 27.20
C ILE A 132 30.17 -2.19 25.92
N TRP A 133 29.58 -2.61 24.80
CA TRP A 133 30.25 -2.64 23.50
C TRP A 133 29.24 -2.63 22.37
N GLU A 134 29.63 -2.05 21.23
CA GLU A 134 28.89 -2.14 19.98
C GLU A 134 29.77 -2.01 18.74
N LYS A 135 29.23 -2.47 17.62
CA LYS A 135 29.72 -2.25 16.26
C LYS A 135 28.53 -2.09 15.32
N THR A 136 28.51 -0.99 14.57
CA THR A 136 27.47 -0.67 13.59
C THR A 136 28.10 -0.60 12.19
N LEU A 137 27.81 0.45 11.42
CA LEU A 137 28.46 0.72 10.13
C LEU A 137 29.88 1.26 10.35
N CYS A 138 30.81 0.89 9.47
CA CYS A 138 32.13 1.54 9.39
C CYS A 138 32.62 1.76 7.96
N ASN A 139 31.84 1.38 6.96
CA ASN A 139 32.08 1.81 5.60
C ASN A 139 30.75 2.21 4.96
N GLU A 140 30.37 3.47 5.17
CA GLU A 140 29.16 4.08 4.62
C GLU A 140 29.12 4.07 3.07
N ASN A 141 30.27 3.87 2.42
CA ASN A 141 30.39 3.82 0.96
C ASN A 141 30.43 2.39 0.40
N ALA A 142 30.36 1.37 1.26
CA ALA A 142 30.33 -0.03 0.84
C ALA A 142 28.90 -0.57 0.78
N ASP A 143 28.77 -1.81 0.34
CA ASP A 143 27.48 -2.45 0.15
C ASP A 143 26.84 -2.79 1.51
N LEU A 144 25.69 -2.16 1.77
CA LEU A 144 24.89 -2.35 2.99
C LEU A 144 24.35 -3.77 3.15
N THR A 145 24.27 -4.54 2.07
CA THR A 145 23.87 -5.95 2.14
C THR A 145 25.03 -6.85 2.56
N THR A 146 26.27 -6.32 2.61
CA THR A 146 27.47 -7.07 2.93
C THR A 146 28.46 -6.28 3.80
N ASN A 147 29.52 -5.74 3.21
CA ASN A 147 30.74 -5.30 3.88
C ASN A 147 30.73 -3.85 4.39
N ALA A 148 29.59 -3.16 4.38
CA ALA A 148 29.43 -1.87 5.07
C ALA A 148 29.45 -1.99 6.60
N TRP A 149 29.07 -3.16 7.12
CA TRP A 149 28.95 -3.46 8.54
C TRP A 149 30.26 -3.92 9.15
N CYS A 150 30.63 -3.38 10.30
CA CYS A 150 31.88 -3.77 10.97
C CYS A 150 31.90 -5.20 11.46
N THR A 151 30.72 -5.77 11.69
CA THR A 151 30.52 -7.15 12.11
C THR A 151 30.76 -8.14 10.98
N TRP A 152 30.67 -7.70 9.73
CA TRP A 152 30.83 -8.56 8.56
C TRP A 152 32.21 -9.23 8.55
N GLY A 153 32.22 -10.57 8.53
CA GLY A 153 33.44 -11.38 8.56
C GLY A 153 34.06 -11.56 9.94
N MET A 154 33.52 -10.96 11.02
CA MET A 154 34.01 -11.22 12.38
C MET A 154 33.66 -12.65 12.81
N SER A 155 34.57 -13.31 13.54
CA SER A 155 34.32 -14.64 14.14
C SER A 155 34.10 -14.60 15.66
N GLN A 156 34.30 -13.42 16.26
CA GLN A 156 34.12 -13.15 17.68
C GLN A 156 33.92 -11.66 17.94
N PHE A 157 33.32 -11.31 19.08
CA PHE A 157 33.30 -9.95 19.59
C PHE A 157 34.31 -9.83 20.73
N ASP A 158 35.31 -8.96 20.57
CA ASP A 158 36.29 -8.61 21.61
C ASP A 158 35.91 -7.28 22.25
N PHE A 159 35.76 -7.30 23.58
CA PHE A 159 35.29 -6.18 24.36
C PHE A 159 35.96 -6.12 25.73
N GLN A 160 36.06 -4.92 26.28
CA GLN A 160 36.61 -4.70 27.61
C GLN A 160 35.48 -4.71 28.65
N ILE A 161 35.66 -5.43 29.76
CA ILE A 161 34.82 -5.22 30.94
C ILE A 161 35.14 -3.82 31.48
N PRO A 162 34.19 -2.88 31.57
CA PRO A 162 34.49 -1.52 32.00
C PRO A 162 35.23 -1.49 33.33
N LYS A 163 36.26 -0.64 33.46
CA LYS A 163 37.17 -0.62 34.63
C LYS A 163 36.46 -0.35 35.95
N ASP A 164 35.36 0.39 35.90
CA ASP A 164 34.57 0.75 37.08
C ASP A 164 33.43 -0.25 37.36
N THR A 165 33.35 -1.37 36.64
CA THR A 165 32.32 -2.40 36.87
C THR A 165 32.41 -2.93 38.30
N PRO A 166 31.31 -2.87 39.09
CA PRO A 166 31.34 -3.37 40.45
C PRO A 166 31.62 -4.87 40.53
N PRO A 167 32.32 -5.34 41.57
CA PRO A 167 32.49 -6.77 41.77
C PRO A 167 31.12 -7.46 41.95
N GLY A 168 31.02 -8.68 41.43
CA GLY A 168 29.80 -9.49 41.45
C GLY A 168 29.73 -10.47 40.31
N GLU A 169 28.66 -11.25 40.27
CA GLU A 169 28.38 -12.18 39.17
C GLU A 169 27.37 -11.56 38.20
N TYR A 170 27.61 -11.75 36.91
CA TYR A 170 26.91 -11.10 35.81
C TYR A 170 26.58 -12.09 34.71
N LEU A 171 25.47 -11.85 34.02
CA LEU A 171 25.28 -12.32 32.67
C LEU A 171 25.92 -11.33 31.69
N VAL A 172 26.61 -11.86 30.69
CA VAL A 172 27.19 -11.10 29.57
C VAL A 172 26.58 -11.64 28.28
N ARG A 173 25.76 -10.84 27.60
CA ARG A 173 25.02 -11.21 26.39
C ARG A 173 25.69 -10.59 25.17
N ALA A 174 26.26 -11.40 24.29
CA ALA A 174 26.64 -10.98 22.94
C ALA A 174 25.47 -11.22 21.99
N GLU A 175 25.21 -10.26 21.11
CA GLU A 175 24.14 -10.32 20.14
C GLU A 175 24.58 -9.70 18.80
N HIS A 176 24.25 -10.39 17.72
CA HIS A 176 24.31 -9.88 16.35
C HIS A 176 22.92 -9.89 15.74
N MET A 177 22.56 -8.82 15.02
CA MET A 177 21.27 -8.72 14.33
C MET A 177 21.49 -8.70 12.82
N GLY A 178 20.99 -9.71 12.12
CA GLY A 178 20.95 -9.75 10.66
C GLY A 178 19.74 -8.97 10.14
N LEU A 179 19.98 -7.84 9.47
CA LEU A 179 18.95 -6.92 8.99
C LEU A 179 18.51 -7.16 7.53
N HIS A 180 19.08 -8.16 6.85
CA HIS A 180 18.70 -8.56 5.49
C HIS A 180 17.24 -9.07 5.36
N GLY A 181 16.55 -9.33 6.47
CA GLY A 181 15.11 -9.64 6.48
C GLY A 181 14.24 -8.51 7.03
N ALA A 182 14.82 -7.37 7.43
CA ALA A 182 14.10 -6.31 8.15
C ALA A 182 12.98 -5.68 7.29
N GLN A 183 13.12 -5.66 5.96
CA GLN A 183 12.15 -5.12 5.01
C GLN A 183 10.82 -5.90 4.94
N VAL A 184 10.77 -7.11 5.53
CA VAL A 184 9.59 -7.99 5.65
C VAL A 184 9.33 -8.38 7.11
N ASN A 185 9.84 -7.62 8.09
CA ASN A 185 9.71 -7.93 9.52
C ASN A 185 10.32 -9.30 9.91
N GLU A 186 11.41 -9.67 9.23
CA GLU A 186 12.17 -10.91 9.46
C GLU A 186 13.62 -10.67 9.86
N ALA A 187 13.92 -9.55 10.55
CA ALA A 187 15.22 -9.35 11.17
C ALA A 187 15.59 -10.55 12.05
N GLU A 188 16.85 -10.97 11.98
CA GLU A 188 17.35 -12.20 12.59
C GLU A 188 18.25 -11.91 13.78
N PHE A 189 17.92 -12.43 14.95
CA PHE A 189 18.69 -12.22 16.18
C PHE A 189 19.51 -13.46 16.54
N PHE A 190 20.83 -13.29 16.63
CA PHE A 190 21.79 -14.33 17.01
C PHE A 190 22.49 -13.94 18.32
N TYR A 191 22.22 -14.63 19.42
CA TYR A 191 22.67 -14.21 20.74
C TYR A 191 22.85 -15.38 21.73
N SER A 192 23.70 -15.16 22.73
CA SER A 192 23.91 -16.10 23.86
C SER A 192 24.45 -15.36 25.09
N CYS A 193 24.30 -15.97 26.27
CA CYS A 193 24.77 -15.39 27.54
C CYS A 193 25.90 -16.20 28.17
N ALA A 194 26.99 -15.52 28.51
CA ALA A 194 28.05 -16.02 29.37
C ALA A 194 27.80 -15.71 30.85
N GLN A 195 28.32 -16.57 31.74
CA GLN A 195 28.32 -16.36 33.19
C GLN A 195 29.70 -15.90 33.64
N VAL A 196 29.78 -14.68 34.18
CA VAL A 196 31.05 -14.03 34.51
C VAL A 196 31.03 -13.48 35.93
N LYS A 197 32.07 -13.78 36.71
CA LYS A 197 32.37 -13.16 38.00
C LYS A 197 33.41 -12.07 37.80
N VAL A 198 32.98 -10.83 37.95
CA VAL A 198 33.85 -9.65 37.90
C VAL A 198 34.48 -9.43 39.27
N THR A 199 35.81 -9.28 39.28
CA THR A 199 36.64 -8.99 40.46
C THR A 199 37.22 -7.58 40.35
N GLY A 200 37.66 -7.01 41.47
CA GLY A 200 38.19 -5.66 41.55
C GLY A 200 37.46 -4.79 42.56
N SER A 201 37.60 -3.48 42.43
CA SER A 201 37.06 -2.48 43.37
C SER A 201 36.24 -1.39 42.68
N GLY A 202 35.78 -1.64 41.45
CA GLY A 202 34.89 -0.72 40.72
C GLY A 202 33.63 -0.40 41.51
N THR A 203 33.14 0.83 41.38
CA THR A 203 31.91 1.30 42.05
C THR A 203 30.99 2.05 41.08
N GLY A 204 31.21 1.90 39.78
CA GLY A 204 30.48 2.60 38.73
C GLY A 204 29.09 2.01 38.49
N SER A 205 28.25 2.76 37.81
CA SER A 205 26.92 2.33 37.38
C SER A 205 26.52 3.02 36.08
N SER A 206 25.97 2.25 35.12
CA SER A 206 25.31 2.83 33.96
C SER A 206 23.99 3.50 34.35
N LYS A 207 23.67 4.63 33.71
CA LYS A 207 22.35 5.29 33.80
C LYS A 207 21.31 4.70 32.88
N THR A 208 21.78 4.29 31.71
CA THR A 208 20.94 3.83 30.63
C THR A 208 20.90 2.32 30.80
N THR A 209 19.78 1.85 31.31
CA THR A 209 19.51 0.43 31.49
C THR A 209 18.24 0.04 30.78
N TYR A 210 18.17 -1.23 30.41
CA TYR A 210 17.09 -1.82 29.65
C TYR A 210 16.61 -3.13 30.27
N LYS A 211 15.38 -3.49 29.93
CA LYS A 211 14.85 -4.83 30.12
C LYS A 211 14.98 -5.64 28.83
N ILE A 212 15.25 -6.93 28.98
CA ILE A 212 15.14 -7.92 27.89
C ILE A 212 14.19 -9.01 28.41
N PRO A 213 13.09 -9.34 27.70
CA PRO A 213 12.54 -8.67 26.52
C PRO A 213 12.09 -7.21 26.81
N GLY A 214 11.83 -6.44 25.76
CA GLY A 214 11.48 -5.00 25.83
C GLY A 214 12.56 -4.05 25.28
N LEU A 215 13.74 -4.59 24.95
CA LEU A 215 14.83 -3.85 24.29
C LEU A 215 14.50 -3.53 22.83
N TYR A 216 13.79 -4.43 22.15
CA TYR A 216 13.33 -4.30 20.78
C TYR A 216 11.81 -4.40 20.74
N ASN A 217 11.18 -3.67 19.83
CA ASN A 217 9.74 -3.77 19.62
C ASN A 217 9.39 -3.59 18.14
N ASP A 218 8.16 -3.95 17.80
CA ASP A 218 7.71 -4.10 16.42
C ASP A 218 7.63 -2.76 15.66
N ASN A 219 7.64 -1.62 16.38
CA ASN A 219 7.58 -0.28 15.80
C ASN A 219 8.95 0.30 15.40
N MET A 220 10.05 -0.38 15.71
CA MET A 220 11.39 0.09 15.37
C MET A 220 11.70 -0.22 13.90
N THR A 221 11.78 0.81 13.06
CA THR A 221 12.06 0.71 11.61
C THR A 221 13.28 -0.16 11.31
N LEU A 222 14.33 -0.07 12.14
CA LEU A 222 15.55 -0.86 11.98
C LEU A 222 15.30 -2.37 11.82
N PHE A 223 14.27 -2.92 12.48
CA PHE A 223 13.96 -4.35 12.45
C PHE A 223 12.75 -4.72 11.57
N ASN A 224 11.86 -3.75 11.31
CA ASN A 224 10.53 -3.97 10.72
C ASN A 224 10.21 -2.92 9.64
N GLY A 225 11.18 -2.60 8.80
CA GLY A 225 11.01 -1.58 7.76
C GLY A 225 12.29 -1.26 6.98
N LEU A 226 13.46 -1.41 7.62
CA LEU A 226 14.76 -1.15 6.99
C LEU A 226 14.96 -2.05 5.77
N ASN A 227 15.38 -1.46 4.66
CA ASN A 227 15.68 -2.14 3.42
C ASN A 227 17.11 -1.85 2.94
N LEU A 228 18.02 -2.77 3.27
CA LEU A 228 19.45 -2.65 2.93
C LEU A 228 19.76 -2.57 1.42
N TRP A 229 18.81 -2.89 0.56
CA TRP A 229 18.97 -2.81 -0.90
C TRP A 229 18.58 -1.46 -1.50
N VAL A 230 17.98 -0.58 -0.69
CA VAL A 230 17.39 0.69 -1.17
C VAL A 230 17.78 1.86 -0.26
N ASP A 231 17.89 1.62 1.04
CA ASP A 231 18.30 2.61 2.02
C ASP A 231 19.80 2.90 1.88
N ASN A 232 20.22 4.12 2.20
CA ASN A 232 21.64 4.46 2.25
C ASN A 232 22.16 4.39 3.69
N ALA A 233 23.49 4.47 3.85
CA ALA A 233 24.13 4.29 5.15
C ALA A 233 23.66 5.31 6.19
N LYS A 234 23.31 6.54 5.79
CA LYS A 234 22.83 7.57 6.71
C LYS A 234 21.43 7.27 7.23
N ASP A 235 20.56 6.73 6.39
CA ASP A 235 19.20 6.34 6.79
C ASP A 235 19.28 5.18 7.80
N VAL A 236 20.14 4.20 7.52
CA VAL A 236 20.45 3.10 8.44
C VAL A 236 20.99 3.63 9.77
N GLU A 237 21.92 4.59 9.75
CA GLU A 237 22.43 5.23 10.98
C GLU A 237 21.35 6.00 11.75
N ALA A 238 20.45 6.67 11.05
CA ALA A 238 19.32 7.38 11.65
C ALA A 238 18.33 6.41 12.32
N ASP A 239 18.07 5.26 11.71
CA ASP A 239 17.26 4.19 12.30
C ASP A 239 17.96 3.56 13.51
N ILE A 240 19.27 3.31 13.42
CA ILE A 240 20.08 2.86 14.57
C ILE A 240 19.95 3.84 15.73
N ALA A 241 20.06 5.15 15.46
CA ALA A 241 19.97 6.22 16.45
C ALA A 241 18.61 6.30 17.17
N GLN A 242 17.55 5.74 16.59
CA GLN A 242 16.21 5.69 17.18
C GLN A 242 15.97 4.46 18.06
N THR A 243 16.94 3.55 18.15
CA THR A 243 16.86 2.34 18.96
C THR A 243 17.87 2.37 20.11
N PRO A 244 17.76 1.48 21.11
CA PRO A 244 18.82 1.25 22.09
C PRO A 244 20.18 0.85 21.48
N ILE A 245 20.25 0.59 20.16
CA ILE A 245 21.50 0.37 19.45
C ILE A 245 22.28 1.65 19.24
N GLY A 246 21.61 2.78 19.05
CA GLY A 246 22.29 4.06 18.91
C GLY A 246 22.78 4.69 20.22
N ASP A 247 22.43 4.13 21.37
CA ASP A 247 22.91 4.66 22.65
C ASP A 247 24.39 4.34 22.88
N GLU A 248 25.14 5.24 23.50
CA GLU A 248 26.55 4.97 23.77
C GLU A 248 26.78 3.81 24.76
N PRO A 249 27.74 2.89 24.50
CA PRO A 249 28.16 1.91 25.48
C PRO A 249 28.73 2.54 26.75
N TRP A 250 28.44 1.93 27.91
CA TRP A 250 29.02 2.37 29.17
C TRP A 250 30.48 1.92 29.30
N THR A 251 31.40 2.87 29.31
CA THR A 251 32.85 2.61 29.42
C THR A 251 33.44 2.86 30.82
N GLY A 252 32.64 3.25 31.81
CA GLY A 252 33.05 3.54 33.20
C GLY A 252 32.43 4.82 33.79
N GLY A 253 32.65 5.05 35.09
CA GLY A 253 32.21 6.24 35.84
C GLY A 253 30.78 6.22 36.40
N ASN A 254 30.47 7.25 37.20
CA ASN A 254 29.11 7.55 37.70
C ASN A 254 28.54 8.72 36.92
N SER A 255 27.50 8.49 36.14
CA SER A 255 26.78 9.56 35.45
C SER A 255 25.37 9.67 36.10
N GLY A 256 24.87 10.88 36.45
CA GLY A 256 23.61 11.09 37.24
C GLY A 256 22.23 11.12 36.49
N SER A 257 21.30 10.22 36.87
CA SER A 257 19.96 9.85 36.33
C SER A 257 19.19 10.82 35.38
N PHE A 258 18.70 10.28 34.25
CA PHE A 258 17.54 10.80 33.48
C PHE A 258 16.71 9.61 32.97
N SER A 259 15.47 9.47 33.41
CA SER A 259 14.49 8.54 32.85
C SER A 259 13.66 9.25 31.77
N LYS A 260 13.75 8.82 30.51
CA LYS A 260 12.83 9.29 29.46
C LYS A 260 11.56 8.43 29.48
N SER A 261 10.46 9.00 29.99
CA SER A 261 9.11 8.53 29.73
C SER A 261 8.50 9.31 28.56
N SER A 262 7.80 8.61 27.68
CA SER A 262 6.99 9.15 26.60
C SER A 262 5.89 10.08 27.14
N SER A 263 5.79 11.29 26.60
CA SER A 263 4.61 12.14 26.76
C SER A 263 4.41 13.06 25.55
N SER A 264 3.14 13.31 25.27
CA SER A 264 2.54 13.93 24.10
C SER A 264 2.42 15.46 24.19
N ALA A 265 2.16 16.06 23.02
CA ALA A 265 1.45 17.32 22.75
C ALA A 265 2.24 18.63 22.44
N SER A 266 2.04 19.03 21.18
CA SER A 266 1.53 20.33 20.66
C SER A 266 2.39 21.61 20.59
N SER A 267 2.53 22.04 19.31
CA SER A 267 2.44 23.39 18.71
C SER A 267 3.39 24.53 19.16
N SER A 268 4.20 25.07 18.23
CA SER A 268 3.85 26.27 17.43
C SER A 268 5.07 26.97 16.78
N SER A 269 4.89 27.29 15.48
CA SER A 269 5.37 28.45 14.70
C SER A 269 6.86 28.80 14.51
N SER A 270 7.23 28.75 13.21
CA SER A 270 7.97 29.73 12.39
C SER A 270 9.47 29.98 12.62
N ILE A 271 10.26 29.81 11.54
CA ILE A 271 10.99 30.90 10.86
C ILE A 271 11.43 30.41 9.47
N ALA A 272 11.24 31.28 8.48
CA ALA A 272 11.62 31.14 7.09
C ALA A 272 13.13 31.34 6.86
N SER A 273 13.68 30.65 5.85
CA SER A 273 14.79 31.14 5.04
C SER A 273 14.85 30.41 3.69
N SER A 274 14.62 31.14 2.60
CA SER A 274 14.81 30.70 1.20
C SER A 274 16.31 30.79 0.80
N PRO A 275 16.70 30.46 -0.46
CA PRO A 275 17.44 29.24 -0.75
C PRO A 275 18.88 29.50 -1.24
N SER A 276 19.73 28.49 -1.15
CA SER A 276 21.02 28.48 -1.86
C SER A 276 21.17 27.16 -2.61
N SER A 277 21.10 27.26 -3.94
CA SER A 277 21.31 26.20 -4.92
C SER A 277 22.79 25.86 -5.09
N THR A 278 23.13 24.58 -5.04
CA THR A 278 24.25 24.02 -5.80
C THR A 278 23.89 22.63 -6.29
N SER A 279 23.94 22.49 -7.61
CA SER A 279 23.64 21.31 -8.41
C SER A 279 24.74 20.25 -8.33
N SER A 280 24.34 19.01 -8.05
CA SER A 280 25.03 17.81 -8.53
C SER A 280 24.00 16.74 -8.86
N ALA A 281 23.75 16.54 -10.16
CA ALA A 281 23.12 15.33 -10.70
C ALA A 281 24.04 14.13 -10.38
N SER A 282 23.61 12.92 -9.99
CA SER A 282 22.35 12.17 -10.01
C SER A 282 22.49 11.10 -8.89
N SER A 283 21.49 10.82 -8.05
CA SER A 283 20.56 9.69 -8.28
C SER A 283 19.40 9.73 -7.27
N ALA A 284 18.16 9.75 -7.77
CA ALA A 284 16.85 9.69 -7.10
C ALA A 284 16.58 10.71 -5.96
N PRO A 285 15.64 11.67 -6.13
CA PRO A 285 15.23 12.55 -5.03
C PRO A 285 14.55 11.75 -3.92
N ALA A 286 14.85 12.06 -2.65
CA ALA A 286 13.98 11.68 -1.54
C ALA A 286 12.55 12.11 -1.89
N TYR A 287 11.66 11.14 -2.10
CA TYR A 287 10.32 11.46 -2.60
C TYR A 287 9.57 12.26 -1.54
N ASN A 288 9.24 13.51 -1.89
CA ASN A 288 8.32 14.30 -1.10
C ASN A 288 6.92 13.67 -1.23
N TRP A 289 6.47 13.03 -0.16
CA TRP A 289 5.13 12.46 -0.05
C TRP A 289 4.04 13.53 0.00
N GLY A 290 4.41 14.79 0.29
CA GLY A 290 3.49 15.87 0.54
C GLY A 290 2.79 15.73 1.90
N GLU A 291 2.07 16.78 2.28
CA GLU A 291 1.16 16.71 3.40
C GLU A 291 -0.12 15.94 3.00
N MET A 292 -0.65 15.16 3.93
CA MET A 292 -1.90 14.41 3.78
C MET A 292 -2.70 14.54 5.06
N TYR A 293 -4.01 14.67 4.92
CA TYR A 293 -4.95 14.80 6.02
C TYR A 293 -6.04 13.75 5.87
N SER A 294 -6.50 13.19 6.98
CA SER A 294 -7.59 12.23 6.98
C SER A 294 -8.46 12.39 8.21
N GLY A 295 -9.68 11.86 8.15
CA GLY A 295 -10.54 11.75 9.31
C GLY A 295 -12.00 11.71 8.94
N PHE A 296 -12.84 12.02 9.93
CA PHE A 296 -14.29 11.93 9.82
C PHE A 296 -14.92 13.31 9.88
N ILE A 297 -15.90 13.54 9.01
CA ILE A 297 -16.75 14.72 9.08
C ILE A 297 -18.20 14.27 9.28
N PRO A 298 -18.87 14.70 10.38
CA PRO A 298 -20.24 14.31 10.63
C PRO A 298 -21.17 14.93 9.59
N VAL A 299 -22.08 14.14 9.02
CA VAL A 299 -23.13 14.61 8.09
C VAL A 299 -24.50 14.62 8.77
N ARG A 300 -24.70 13.75 9.76
CA ARG A 300 -25.89 13.67 10.62
C ARG A 300 -25.46 13.45 12.08
N GLU A 301 -26.41 13.38 13.01
CA GLU A 301 -26.11 13.21 14.45
C GLU A 301 -25.27 11.96 14.74
N ASN A 302 -25.57 10.84 14.05
CA ASN A 302 -24.92 9.55 14.25
C ASN A 302 -24.33 8.98 12.93
N ALA A 303 -23.92 9.85 12.00
CA ALA A 303 -23.29 9.43 10.75
C ALA A 303 -22.19 10.40 10.31
N SER A 304 -21.06 9.86 9.87
CA SER A 304 -19.90 10.61 9.41
C SER A 304 -19.30 9.99 8.17
N LEU A 305 -18.85 10.84 7.24
CA LEU A 305 -18.08 10.38 6.08
C LEU A 305 -16.59 10.48 6.37
N PHE A 306 -15.85 9.44 5.98
CA PHE A 306 -14.40 9.40 6.03
C PHE A 306 -13.80 10.00 4.75
N TYR A 307 -12.65 10.67 4.89
CA TYR A 307 -11.93 11.24 3.75
C TYR A 307 -10.42 11.13 3.91
N ILE A 308 -9.73 11.16 2.76
CA ILE A 308 -8.32 11.56 2.64
C ILE A 308 -8.25 12.81 1.77
N PHE A 309 -7.55 13.83 2.24
CA PHE A 309 -7.28 15.07 1.54
C PHE A 309 -5.78 15.26 1.35
N GLN A 310 -5.36 15.51 0.11
CA GLN A 310 -3.97 15.78 -0.23
C GLN A 310 -3.86 17.07 -1.05
N PRO A 311 -3.29 18.14 -0.48
CA PRO A 311 -2.94 19.34 -1.22
C PRO A 311 -2.00 19.07 -2.40
N LYS A 312 -2.11 19.89 -3.43
CA LYS A 312 -1.28 19.80 -4.63
C LYS A 312 0.21 19.82 -4.26
N ILE A 313 1.01 18.95 -4.88
CA ILE A 313 2.47 18.98 -4.73
C ILE A 313 3.05 20.20 -5.46
N GLY A 314 3.98 20.90 -4.79
CA GLY A 314 4.65 22.08 -5.34
C GLY A 314 3.86 23.35 -5.09
N GLU A 315 3.69 24.18 -6.13
CA GLU A 315 2.96 25.45 -5.99
C GLU A 315 1.51 25.22 -5.56
N PRO A 316 0.99 25.97 -4.57
CA PRO A 316 -0.40 25.90 -4.15
C PRO A 316 -1.38 26.05 -5.31
N SER A 317 -2.57 25.47 -5.14
CA SER A 317 -3.66 25.55 -6.10
C SER A 317 -4.95 25.97 -5.41
N ASP A 318 -5.77 26.75 -6.10
CA ASP A 318 -7.15 27.06 -5.72
C ASP A 318 -8.15 26.13 -6.44
N ASP A 319 -7.67 25.00 -6.98
CA ASP A 319 -8.50 23.94 -7.55
C ASP A 319 -8.64 22.79 -6.55
N LEU A 320 -9.86 22.33 -6.31
CA LEU A 320 -10.17 21.14 -5.53
C LEU A 320 -10.84 20.10 -6.43
N THR A 321 -10.20 18.96 -6.62
CA THR A 321 -10.77 17.81 -7.33
C THR A 321 -11.21 16.75 -6.32
N ILE A 322 -12.47 16.39 -6.40
CA ILE A 322 -13.10 15.40 -5.53
C ILE A 322 -13.23 14.10 -6.32
N TRP A 323 -12.77 12.99 -5.75
CA TRP A 323 -12.86 11.65 -6.35
C TRP A 323 -13.79 10.75 -5.57
N LEU A 324 -14.71 10.10 -6.28
CA LEU A 324 -15.68 9.14 -5.77
C LEU A 324 -15.57 7.81 -6.55
N ASN A 325 -15.26 6.70 -5.87
CA ASN A 325 -15.50 5.38 -6.46
C ASN A 325 -17.02 5.05 -6.44
N GLY A 326 -17.43 4.02 -7.19
CA GLY A 326 -18.83 3.64 -7.41
C GLY A 326 -19.34 2.53 -6.48
N GLY A 327 -19.79 1.41 -7.08
CA GLY A 327 -20.34 0.24 -6.39
C GLY A 327 -21.80 -0.07 -6.77
N PRO A 328 -22.82 0.55 -6.13
CA PRO A 328 -22.73 1.59 -5.11
C PRO A 328 -22.10 1.12 -3.80
N GLY A 329 -21.45 2.04 -3.09
CA GLY A 329 -20.91 1.79 -1.76
C GLY A 329 -19.50 1.19 -1.72
N CYS A 330 -18.71 1.36 -2.78
CA CYS A 330 -17.29 1.06 -2.80
C CYS A 330 -16.43 2.27 -2.36
N SER A 331 -15.38 1.98 -1.60
CA SER A 331 -14.51 2.94 -0.94
C SER A 331 -13.67 3.72 -1.94
N SER A 332 -13.61 5.04 -1.77
CA SER A 332 -12.73 5.92 -2.55
C SER A 332 -11.25 5.74 -2.21
N MET A 333 -10.96 4.91 -1.21
CA MET A 333 -9.60 4.51 -0.87
C MET A 333 -8.97 3.61 -1.93
N GLN A 334 -9.79 2.99 -2.79
CA GLN A 334 -9.32 2.31 -4.00
C GLN A 334 -8.69 3.32 -4.96
N GLY A 335 -9.41 4.39 -5.33
CA GLY A 335 -8.88 5.43 -6.21
C GLY A 335 -7.64 6.11 -5.63
N PHE A 336 -7.63 6.33 -4.32
CA PHE A 336 -6.46 6.84 -3.61
C PHE A 336 -5.24 5.90 -3.75
N LEU A 337 -5.39 4.61 -3.47
CA LEU A 337 -4.26 3.69 -3.36
C LEU A 337 -3.88 3.01 -4.68
N GLN A 338 -4.80 2.87 -5.64
CA GLN A 338 -4.61 2.05 -6.84
C GLN A 338 -4.84 2.81 -8.14
N GLU A 339 -5.20 4.10 -8.12
CA GLU A 339 -5.51 4.80 -9.36
C GLU A 339 -4.79 6.15 -9.48
N ASN A 340 -5.22 7.15 -8.74
CA ASN A 340 -4.87 8.55 -9.01
C ASN A 340 -4.18 9.28 -7.84
N GLY A 341 -3.96 8.59 -6.71
CA GLY A 341 -3.19 9.12 -5.58
C GLY A 341 -1.70 9.34 -5.88
N ARG A 342 -0.98 9.91 -4.91
CA ARG A 342 0.47 10.23 -5.03
C ARG A 342 1.33 8.97 -5.15
N PHE A 343 0.85 7.88 -4.59
CA PHE A 343 1.46 6.56 -4.69
C PHE A 343 0.39 5.56 -5.13
N THR A 344 0.85 4.48 -5.74
CA THR A 344 0.00 3.40 -6.22
C THR A 344 0.52 2.06 -5.71
N TRP A 345 -0.38 1.21 -5.23
CA TRP A 345 -0.09 -0.16 -4.81
C TRP A 345 -0.92 -1.15 -5.64
N GLN A 346 -0.45 -1.40 -6.85
CA GLN A 346 -1.11 -2.29 -7.80
C GLN A 346 -1.09 -3.75 -7.34
N PRO A 347 -2.09 -4.56 -7.74
CA PRO A 347 -2.02 -6.01 -7.60
C PRO A 347 -0.70 -6.57 -8.16
N GLY A 348 -0.11 -7.53 -7.44
CA GLY A 348 1.15 -8.18 -7.81
C GLY A 348 2.40 -7.37 -7.46
N THR A 349 2.27 -6.17 -6.91
CA THR A 349 3.42 -5.36 -6.49
C THR A 349 3.73 -5.53 -5.00
N TYR A 350 5.02 -5.65 -4.69
CA TYR A 350 5.50 -5.94 -3.34
C TYR A 350 5.31 -4.77 -2.36
N LYS A 351 5.37 -3.53 -2.85
CA LYS A 351 5.23 -2.29 -2.06
C LYS A 351 4.63 -1.18 -2.94
N PRO A 352 4.05 -0.12 -2.35
CA PRO A 352 3.58 1.01 -3.16
C PRO A 352 4.75 1.69 -3.87
N VAL A 353 4.47 2.21 -5.06
CA VAL A 353 5.42 3.02 -5.86
C VAL A 353 4.84 4.41 -6.08
N ILE A 354 5.70 5.39 -6.35
CA ILE A 354 5.24 6.74 -6.69
C ILE A 354 4.48 6.68 -8.01
N ASN A 355 3.34 7.34 -8.05
CA ASN A 355 2.57 7.53 -9.27
C ASN A 355 3.07 8.82 -9.94
N GLU A 356 3.88 8.69 -10.99
CA GLU A 356 4.38 9.85 -11.74
C GLU A 356 3.25 10.59 -12.49
N TYR A 357 2.11 9.92 -12.69
CA TYR A 357 0.89 10.47 -13.27
C TYR A 357 -0.15 10.82 -12.20
N SER A 358 0.27 11.01 -10.95
CA SER A 358 -0.63 11.38 -9.85
C SER A 358 -1.38 12.67 -10.13
N TRP A 359 -2.68 12.69 -9.83
CA TRP A 359 -3.51 13.89 -10.01
C TRP A 359 -3.15 14.99 -9.02
N VAL A 360 -2.54 14.63 -7.89
CA VAL A 360 -2.00 15.56 -6.88
C VAL A 360 -0.89 16.46 -7.46
N ASN A 361 -0.30 16.09 -8.60
CA ASN A 361 0.63 16.98 -9.32
C ASN A 361 -0.09 18.17 -9.99
N LEU A 362 -1.42 18.11 -10.17
CA LEU A 362 -2.21 19.07 -10.95
C LEU A 362 -3.20 19.90 -10.12
N THR A 363 -3.70 19.36 -9.01
CA THR A 363 -4.82 19.90 -8.21
C THR A 363 -4.74 19.41 -6.77
N ASN A 364 -5.51 20.03 -5.85
CA ASN A 364 -5.72 19.44 -4.53
C ASN A 364 -6.71 18.28 -4.69
N MET A 365 -6.43 17.12 -4.11
CA MET A 365 -7.25 15.91 -4.24
C MET A 365 -7.99 15.60 -2.94
N LEU A 366 -9.26 15.25 -3.06
CA LEU A 366 -10.12 14.81 -1.95
C LEU A 366 -10.81 13.50 -2.33
N TRP A 367 -10.45 12.41 -1.66
CA TRP A 367 -11.11 11.11 -1.77
C TRP A 367 -12.08 10.94 -0.61
N VAL A 368 -13.33 10.58 -0.89
CA VAL A 368 -14.38 10.50 0.13
C VAL A 368 -15.07 9.14 0.06
N ASP A 369 -15.06 8.42 1.17
CA ASP A 369 -15.90 7.23 1.31
C ASP A 369 -17.34 7.68 1.47
N GLN A 370 -18.19 7.38 0.50
CA GLN A 370 -19.59 7.76 0.49
C GLN A 370 -20.38 6.75 -0.34
N PRO A 371 -21.67 6.52 -0.06
CA PRO A 371 -22.49 7.10 1.03
C PRO A 371 -22.13 6.60 2.45
N VAL A 372 -22.97 6.91 3.45
CA VAL A 372 -22.82 6.37 4.81
C VAL A 372 -22.90 4.84 4.76
N GLY A 373 -21.92 4.14 5.36
CA GLY A 373 -21.77 2.68 5.32
C GLY A 373 -20.64 2.20 4.39
N THR A 374 -20.09 3.08 3.56
CA THR A 374 -19.02 2.77 2.60
C THR A 374 -17.64 2.85 3.23
N GLY A 375 -16.78 1.85 3.02
CA GLY A 375 -15.38 1.86 3.46
C GLY A 375 -15.27 2.16 4.97
N PHE A 376 -14.62 3.26 5.33
CA PHE A 376 -14.55 3.70 6.72
C PHE A 376 -15.76 4.53 7.19
N SER A 377 -16.61 5.02 6.30
CA SER A 377 -17.73 5.91 6.65
C SER A 377 -18.77 5.23 7.54
N VAL A 378 -18.97 5.78 8.74
CA VAL A 378 -19.75 5.16 9.81
C VAL A 378 -21.15 5.76 9.95
N GLY A 379 -22.10 4.93 10.38
CA GLY A 379 -23.48 5.31 10.67
C GLY A 379 -24.47 4.32 10.10
N THR A 380 -25.77 4.59 10.25
CA THR A 380 -26.82 3.81 9.60
C THR A 380 -27.16 4.43 8.24
N PRO A 381 -27.08 3.67 7.13
CA PRO A 381 -27.59 4.12 5.84
C PRO A 381 -29.07 4.49 5.92
N THR A 382 -29.44 5.61 5.29
CA THR A 382 -30.83 6.09 5.27
C THR A 382 -31.28 6.60 3.91
N ALA A 383 -30.38 6.67 2.93
CA ALA A 383 -30.70 7.20 1.61
C ALA A 383 -31.64 6.23 0.87
N THR A 384 -32.68 6.76 0.22
CA THR A 384 -33.55 5.99 -0.68
C THR A 384 -33.28 6.31 -2.17
N ASP A 385 -32.53 7.37 -2.41
CA ASP A 385 -32.18 7.90 -3.72
C ASP A 385 -30.87 8.71 -3.64
N GLU A 386 -30.43 9.19 -4.80
CA GLU A 386 -29.23 10.01 -4.98
C GLU A 386 -29.39 11.43 -4.42
N GLN A 387 -30.62 11.93 -4.27
CA GLN A 387 -30.86 13.24 -3.66
C GLN A 387 -30.52 13.20 -2.17
N ASP A 388 -30.87 12.13 -1.47
CA ASP A 388 -30.47 11.92 -0.07
C ASP A 388 -28.93 11.85 0.06
N VAL A 389 -28.27 11.11 -0.83
CA VAL A 389 -26.80 11.03 -0.89
C VAL A 389 -26.19 12.42 -1.09
N ALA A 390 -26.73 13.19 -2.05
CA ALA A 390 -26.26 14.54 -2.34
C ALA A 390 -26.45 15.50 -1.16
N VAL A 391 -27.53 15.36 -0.37
CA VAL A 391 -27.75 16.15 0.85
C VAL A 391 -26.67 15.89 1.90
N ASP A 392 -26.35 14.63 2.18
CA ASP A 392 -25.30 14.26 3.12
C ASP A 392 -23.92 14.73 2.60
N PHE A 393 -23.64 14.57 1.31
CA PHE A 393 -22.38 15.00 0.71
C PHE A 393 -22.17 16.52 0.74
N VAL A 394 -23.21 17.31 0.46
CA VAL A 394 -23.11 18.77 0.53
C VAL A 394 -22.91 19.24 1.98
N GLN A 395 -23.49 18.56 2.96
CA GLN A 395 -23.21 18.82 4.37
C GLN A 395 -21.77 18.49 4.74
N PHE A 396 -21.25 17.35 4.27
CA PHE A 396 -19.84 16.98 4.41
C PHE A 396 -18.94 18.07 3.84
N LEU A 397 -19.15 18.45 2.58
CA LEU A 397 -18.30 19.40 1.87
C LEU A 397 -18.35 20.80 2.51
N THR A 398 -19.50 21.23 3.02
CA THR A 398 -19.62 22.50 3.78
C THR A 398 -18.72 22.50 5.02
N LYS A 399 -18.75 21.42 5.81
CA LYS A 399 -17.94 21.28 7.02
C LYS A 399 -16.45 21.10 6.72
N PHE A 400 -16.14 20.36 5.65
CA PHE A 400 -14.78 20.19 5.13
C PHE A 400 -14.17 21.53 4.74
N GLN A 401 -14.87 22.31 3.92
CA GLN A 401 -14.39 23.64 3.50
C GLN A 401 -14.19 24.59 4.68
N LYS A 402 -15.08 24.53 5.68
CA LYS A 402 -14.90 25.29 6.93
C LYS A 402 -13.66 24.86 7.71
N LEU A 403 -13.37 23.55 7.80
CA LEU A 403 -12.23 23.01 8.51
C LEU A 403 -10.90 23.45 7.89
N TYR A 404 -10.81 23.42 6.56
CA TYR A 404 -9.60 23.77 5.81
C TYR A 404 -9.56 25.21 5.29
N ASN A 405 -10.54 26.03 5.66
CA ASN A 405 -10.70 27.41 5.18
C ASN A 405 -10.66 27.53 3.64
N ILE A 406 -11.30 26.60 2.96
CA ILE A 406 -11.43 26.59 1.50
C ILE A 406 -12.59 27.50 1.11
N ARG A 407 -12.28 28.56 0.35
CA ARG A 407 -13.23 29.56 -0.16
C ARG A 407 -12.76 30.07 -1.50
N ASN A 408 -13.69 30.28 -2.43
CA ASN A 408 -13.46 30.70 -3.80
C ASN A 408 -12.63 29.71 -4.64
N PHE A 409 -12.51 28.46 -4.19
CA PHE A 409 -11.83 27.42 -4.95
C PHE A 409 -12.73 26.98 -6.11
N ARG A 410 -12.11 26.64 -7.25
CA ARG A 410 -12.81 25.93 -8.31
C ARG A 410 -12.95 24.47 -7.89
N ILE A 411 -14.16 23.94 -7.95
CA ILE A 411 -14.44 22.54 -7.59
C ILE A 411 -14.64 21.72 -8.86
N PHE A 412 -13.99 20.57 -8.91
CA PHE A 412 -14.12 19.60 -9.99
C PHE A 412 -14.58 18.27 -9.39
N MET A 413 -15.72 17.76 -9.87
CA MET A 413 -16.26 16.48 -9.41
C MET A 413 -15.77 15.36 -10.32
N SER A 414 -15.27 14.28 -9.74
CA SER A 414 -14.79 13.14 -10.50
C SER A 414 -15.08 11.82 -9.83
N GLY A 415 -15.05 10.76 -10.62
CA GLY A 415 -15.26 9.41 -10.12
C GLY A 415 -15.33 8.38 -11.23
N GLU A 416 -15.68 7.16 -10.86
CA GLU A 416 -15.83 6.05 -11.78
C GLU A 416 -17.06 5.19 -11.49
N SER A 417 -17.48 4.37 -12.46
CA SER A 417 -18.51 3.36 -12.26
C SER A 417 -19.86 3.99 -11.87
N TYR A 418 -20.49 3.49 -10.81
CA TYR A 418 -21.69 4.06 -10.22
C TYR A 418 -21.56 5.54 -9.80
N ALA A 419 -20.35 6.10 -9.72
CA ALA A 419 -20.18 7.55 -9.56
C ALA A 419 -20.72 8.36 -10.75
N GLY A 420 -21.06 7.73 -11.87
CA GLY A 420 -21.91 8.30 -12.92
C GLY A 420 -23.26 8.81 -12.42
N ARG A 421 -23.77 8.26 -11.31
CA ARG A 421 -24.93 8.76 -10.56
C ARG A 421 -24.52 9.79 -9.51
N TYR A 422 -23.57 9.45 -8.63
CA TYR A 422 -23.13 10.34 -7.56
C TYR A 422 -22.69 11.72 -8.06
N VAL A 423 -21.82 11.77 -9.06
CA VAL A 423 -21.20 13.01 -9.54
C VAL A 423 -22.25 14.00 -10.06
N PRO A 424 -23.17 13.64 -10.98
CA PRO A 424 -24.22 14.55 -11.43
C PRO A 424 -25.20 14.97 -10.35
N TYR A 425 -25.64 14.07 -9.47
CA TYR A 425 -26.59 14.41 -8.41
C TYR A 425 -25.99 15.33 -7.35
N ILE A 426 -24.78 15.04 -6.87
CA ILE A 426 -24.04 15.92 -5.96
C ILE A 426 -23.78 17.27 -6.62
N SER A 427 -23.35 17.28 -7.89
CA SER A 427 -23.12 18.50 -8.66
C SER A 427 -24.37 19.36 -8.79
N ALA A 428 -25.52 18.76 -9.09
CA ALA A 428 -26.80 19.48 -9.15
C ALA A 428 -27.15 20.12 -7.80
N ALA A 429 -26.98 19.38 -6.70
CA ALA A 429 -27.22 19.90 -5.36
C ALA A 429 -26.26 21.05 -4.97
N MET A 430 -25.02 21.01 -5.44
CA MET A 430 -24.06 22.11 -5.32
C MET A 430 -24.50 23.34 -6.11
N LEU A 431 -24.91 23.17 -7.37
CA LEU A 431 -25.44 24.25 -8.20
C LEU A 431 -26.69 24.89 -7.59
N ASP A 432 -27.55 24.09 -6.94
CA ASP A 432 -28.75 24.57 -6.24
C ASP A 432 -28.45 25.44 -5.01
N LYS A 433 -27.22 25.38 -4.46
CA LYS A 433 -26.83 26.31 -3.38
C LYS A 433 -26.71 27.74 -3.85
N ASN A 434 -26.44 27.97 -5.15
CA ASN A 434 -26.22 29.30 -5.71
C ASN A 434 -25.20 30.13 -4.90
N ASP A 435 -24.13 29.46 -4.45
CA ASP A 435 -23.06 30.03 -3.64
C ASP A 435 -21.72 29.67 -4.28
N THR A 436 -21.21 30.57 -5.12
CA THR A 436 -19.91 30.40 -5.79
C THR A 436 -18.72 30.67 -4.86
N GLU A 437 -18.91 31.09 -3.61
CA GLU A 437 -17.82 31.15 -2.64
C GLU A 437 -17.45 29.73 -2.18
N HIS A 438 -18.42 28.81 -2.04
CA HIS A 438 -18.18 27.46 -1.52
C HIS A 438 -18.53 26.32 -2.50
N PHE A 439 -19.24 26.60 -3.59
CA PHE A 439 -19.72 25.59 -4.54
C PHE A 439 -19.49 26.02 -5.99
N ASN A 440 -18.33 26.63 -6.27
CA ASN A 440 -17.94 27.04 -7.63
C ASN A 440 -17.55 25.83 -8.48
N LEU A 441 -18.57 25.06 -8.89
CA LEU A 441 -18.40 23.90 -9.74
C LEU A 441 -17.93 24.32 -11.13
N SER A 442 -16.75 23.84 -11.52
CA SER A 442 -16.03 24.30 -12.72
C SER A 442 -15.83 23.20 -13.78
N GLY A 443 -16.17 21.95 -13.47
CA GLY A 443 -16.11 20.83 -14.42
C GLY A 443 -16.30 19.49 -13.74
N ALA A 444 -16.37 18.43 -14.55
CA ALA A 444 -16.44 17.06 -14.06
C ALA A 444 -15.74 16.05 -14.97
N LEU A 445 -15.31 14.94 -14.41
CA LEU A 445 -14.66 13.83 -15.11
C LEU A 445 -15.18 12.49 -14.56
N MET A 446 -15.80 11.67 -15.39
CA MET A 446 -16.31 10.36 -14.98
C MET A 446 -15.76 9.26 -15.89
N TYR A 447 -15.26 8.18 -15.28
CA TYR A 447 -14.79 6.99 -15.98
C TYR A 447 -15.81 5.87 -15.92
N ASP A 448 -16.03 5.19 -17.05
CA ASP A 448 -16.84 3.97 -17.14
C ASP A 448 -18.16 4.06 -16.38
N ALA A 449 -18.86 5.17 -16.63
CA ALA A 449 -19.83 5.70 -15.69
C ALA A 449 -21.27 5.27 -15.99
N CYS A 450 -22.00 4.86 -14.96
CA CYS A 450 -23.44 4.60 -15.04
C CYS A 450 -24.20 5.93 -15.16
N ILE A 451 -24.44 6.39 -16.39
CA ILE A 451 -25.10 7.67 -16.70
C ILE A 451 -26.50 7.49 -17.28
N GLY A 452 -26.78 6.31 -17.83
CA GLY A 452 -28.07 5.89 -18.38
C GLY A 452 -28.58 4.65 -17.67
N GLN A 453 -29.56 3.97 -18.27
CA GLN A 453 -30.07 2.69 -17.77
C GLN A 453 -29.00 1.60 -17.91
N TRP A 454 -28.32 1.25 -16.82
CA TRP A 454 -27.21 0.30 -16.87
C TRP A 454 -27.64 -1.09 -17.37
N ASP A 455 -28.67 -1.67 -16.74
CA ASP A 455 -29.10 -3.06 -16.90
C ASP A 455 -29.59 -3.44 -18.31
N TRP A 456 -29.76 -2.45 -19.19
CA TRP A 456 -30.24 -2.67 -20.55
C TRP A 456 -29.38 -1.93 -21.58
N ILE A 457 -29.16 -0.62 -21.40
CA ILE A 457 -28.46 0.22 -22.39
C ILE A 457 -26.94 0.11 -22.25
N GLN A 458 -26.41 0.09 -21.03
CA GLN A 458 -24.94 0.11 -20.83
C GLN A 458 -24.31 -1.29 -20.67
N ALA A 459 -25.09 -2.33 -20.36
CA ALA A 459 -24.63 -3.70 -20.22
C ALA A 459 -25.16 -4.65 -21.32
N GLU A 460 -26.44 -5.01 -21.28
CA GLU A 460 -27.02 -6.08 -22.11
C GLU A 460 -26.95 -5.82 -23.62
N LEU A 461 -27.45 -4.66 -24.05
CA LEU A 461 -27.53 -4.33 -25.46
C LEU A 461 -26.15 -4.29 -26.14
N PRO A 462 -25.10 -3.67 -25.58
CA PRO A 462 -23.78 -3.68 -26.23
C PRO A 462 -22.98 -4.98 -26.02
N ALA A 463 -23.45 -5.95 -25.21
CA ALA A 463 -22.69 -7.14 -24.81
C ALA A 463 -22.24 -8.03 -25.99
N TYR A 464 -23.18 -8.43 -26.87
CA TYR A 464 -22.83 -9.27 -28.01
C TYR A 464 -21.92 -8.55 -29.03
N PRO A 465 -22.22 -7.31 -29.48
CA PRO A 465 -21.32 -6.55 -30.35
C PRO A 465 -19.91 -6.38 -29.77
N PHE A 466 -19.79 -6.21 -28.46
CA PHE A 466 -18.50 -6.14 -27.77
C PHE A 466 -17.71 -7.44 -27.93
N VAL A 467 -18.30 -8.59 -27.61
CA VAL A 467 -17.65 -9.90 -27.76
C VAL A 467 -17.28 -10.16 -29.22
N GLN A 468 -18.12 -9.76 -30.17
CA GLN A 468 -17.83 -9.91 -31.59
C GLN A 468 -16.61 -9.07 -32.01
N GLN A 469 -16.52 -7.83 -31.53
CA GLN A 469 -15.40 -6.92 -31.81
C GLN A 469 -14.09 -7.39 -31.16
N HIS A 470 -14.17 -8.02 -30.00
CA HIS A 470 -13.02 -8.45 -29.19
C HIS A 470 -12.87 -9.99 -29.13
N SER A 471 -13.33 -10.69 -30.17
CA SER A 471 -13.40 -12.16 -30.18
C SER A 471 -12.07 -12.86 -29.89
N GLU A 472 -10.94 -12.20 -30.11
CA GLU A 472 -9.60 -12.68 -29.77
C GLU A 472 -9.32 -12.79 -28.26
N LEU A 473 -10.10 -12.11 -27.43
CA LEU A 473 -10.02 -12.15 -25.96
C LEU A 473 -10.94 -13.21 -25.35
N PHE A 474 -11.84 -13.80 -26.15
CA PHE A 474 -12.81 -14.80 -25.72
C PHE A 474 -12.56 -16.14 -26.39
N ASN A 475 -12.54 -17.23 -25.62
CA ASN A 475 -12.35 -18.58 -26.15
C ASN A 475 -13.67 -19.24 -26.60
N PHE A 476 -14.65 -18.43 -27.00
CA PHE A 476 -15.99 -18.90 -27.33
C PHE A 476 -16.01 -19.68 -28.64
N ASN A 477 -16.72 -20.80 -28.62
CA ASN A 477 -16.89 -21.62 -29.81
C ASN A 477 -17.98 -21.06 -30.72
N SER A 478 -18.00 -21.50 -31.98
CA SER A 478 -18.96 -21.00 -32.97
C SER A 478 -20.42 -21.26 -32.61
N SER A 479 -20.74 -22.37 -31.90
CA SER A 479 -22.11 -22.63 -31.47
C SER A 479 -22.61 -21.62 -30.45
N PHE A 480 -21.77 -21.27 -29.46
CA PHE A 480 -22.12 -20.26 -28.47
C PHE A 480 -22.23 -18.87 -29.10
N MET A 481 -21.32 -18.51 -30.01
CA MET A 481 -21.43 -17.24 -30.75
C MET A 481 -22.72 -17.13 -31.58
N MET A 482 -23.19 -18.22 -32.19
CA MET A 482 -24.49 -18.25 -32.89
C MET A 482 -25.67 -18.15 -31.92
N GLU A 483 -25.56 -18.73 -30.72
CA GLU A 483 -26.58 -18.60 -29.68
C GLU A 483 -26.70 -17.15 -29.20
N LEU A 484 -25.57 -16.48 -28.93
CA LEU A 484 -25.56 -15.06 -28.57
C LEU A 484 -26.17 -14.18 -29.67
N GLU A 485 -25.82 -14.42 -30.94
CA GLU A 485 -26.38 -13.69 -32.08
C GLU A 485 -27.91 -13.89 -32.19
N SER A 486 -28.38 -15.13 -32.04
CA SER A 486 -29.81 -15.46 -32.08
C SER A 486 -30.56 -14.76 -30.94
N THR A 487 -30.05 -14.82 -29.71
CA THR A 487 -30.65 -14.14 -28.56
C THR A 487 -30.64 -12.62 -28.76
N TYR A 488 -29.54 -12.06 -29.30
CA TYR A 488 -29.41 -10.63 -29.59
C TYR A 488 -30.50 -10.13 -30.55
N GLN A 489 -30.83 -10.94 -31.57
CA GLN A 489 -31.89 -10.67 -32.52
C GLN A 489 -33.29 -10.85 -31.92
N GLU A 490 -33.54 -11.98 -31.23
CA GLU A 490 -34.84 -12.31 -30.65
C GLU A 490 -35.27 -11.32 -29.56
N CYS A 491 -34.30 -10.78 -28.80
CA CYS A 491 -34.52 -9.76 -27.78
C CYS A 491 -34.68 -8.35 -28.35
N GLY A 492 -34.52 -8.18 -29.68
CA GLY A 492 -34.67 -6.90 -30.37
C GLY A 492 -33.54 -5.90 -30.10
N TYR A 493 -32.40 -6.37 -29.59
CA TYR A 493 -31.24 -5.52 -29.34
C TYR A 493 -30.61 -5.01 -30.65
N GLU A 494 -30.53 -5.85 -31.69
CA GLU A 494 -30.06 -5.47 -33.03
C GLU A 494 -30.89 -4.32 -33.61
N GLU A 495 -32.22 -4.49 -33.66
CA GLU A 495 -33.14 -3.47 -34.18
C GLU A 495 -33.03 -2.16 -33.38
N TYR A 496 -32.86 -2.24 -32.06
CA TYR A 496 -32.67 -1.06 -31.22
C TYR A 496 -31.35 -0.34 -31.53
N PHE A 497 -30.24 -1.09 -31.56
CA PHE A 497 -28.92 -0.55 -31.82
C PHE A 497 -28.88 0.15 -33.19
N ASP A 498 -29.37 -0.51 -34.24
CA ASP A 498 -29.39 0.04 -35.60
C ASP A 498 -30.22 1.33 -35.71
N LYS A 499 -31.31 1.43 -34.95
CA LYS A 499 -32.19 2.58 -34.98
C LYS A 499 -31.64 3.79 -34.20
N TYR A 500 -31.07 3.55 -33.02
CA TYR A 500 -30.73 4.62 -32.07
C TYR A 500 -29.23 4.94 -31.98
N PHE A 501 -28.34 4.03 -32.43
CA PHE A 501 -26.90 4.31 -32.52
C PHE A 501 -26.52 5.11 -33.77
N THR A 502 -27.22 6.21 -34.00
CA THR A 502 -27.09 7.07 -35.18
C THR A 502 -26.64 8.47 -34.79
N TYR A 503 -25.95 9.16 -35.70
CA TYR A 503 -25.44 10.53 -35.52
C TYR A 503 -25.84 11.38 -36.73
N PRO A 504 -26.67 12.43 -36.57
CA PRO A 504 -27.30 12.87 -35.31
C PRO A 504 -28.29 11.83 -34.77
N ALA A 505 -28.63 11.92 -33.47
CA ALA A 505 -29.61 11.04 -32.85
C ALA A 505 -30.96 11.13 -33.57
N SER A 506 -31.61 9.98 -33.77
CA SER A 506 -32.84 9.89 -34.55
C SER A 506 -34.06 10.44 -33.80
N GLU A 507 -34.26 9.99 -32.57
CA GLU A 507 -35.33 10.42 -31.66
C GLU A 507 -34.99 10.00 -30.22
N VAL A 508 -35.76 10.51 -29.25
CA VAL A 508 -35.67 10.06 -27.86
C VAL A 508 -35.99 8.56 -27.80
N GLN A 509 -35.10 7.81 -27.17
CA GLN A 509 -35.19 6.36 -27.12
C GLN A 509 -36.28 5.93 -26.14
N PRO A 510 -37.08 4.90 -26.46
CA PRO A 510 -38.15 4.43 -25.58
C PRO A 510 -37.58 3.71 -24.36
N PRO A 511 -38.21 3.84 -23.18
CA PRO A 511 -37.79 3.13 -21.97
C PRO A 511 -37.91 1.61 -22.16
N ARG A 512 -37.03 0.87 -21.50
CA ARG A 512 -36.99 -0.60 -21.57
C ARG A 512 -37.05 -1.21 -20.19
N ILE A 513 -37.65 -2.39 -20.12
CA ILE A 513 -37.74 -3.19 -18.90
C ILE A 513 -36.96 -4.46 -19.16
N MET A 514 -36.00 -4.76 -18.29
CA MET A 514 -35.14 -5.91 -18.47
C MET A 514 -35.87 -7.23 -18.22
N ASN A 515 -35.63 -8.21 -19.08
CA ASN A 515 -36.16 -9.57 -18.95
C ASN A 515 -35.01 -10.57 -18.73
N TYR A 516 -34.60 -10.69 -17.48
CA TYR A 516 -33.52 -11.55 -17.01
C TYR A 516 -33.76 -13.06 -17.25
N SER A 517 -34.96 -13.48 -17.68
CA SER A 517 -35.25 -14.90 -17.93
C SER A 517 -34.86 -15.38 -19.32
N VAL A 518 -34.76 -14.48 -20.31
CA VAL A 518 -34.54 -14.86 -21.72
C VAL A 518 -33.53 -13.96 -22.43
N CYS A 519 -33.38 -12.71 -22.00
CA CYS A 519 -32.54 -11.71 -22.68
C CYS A 519 -31.30 -11.32 -21.89
N ASP A 520 -30.80 -12.20 -21.03
CA ASP A 520 -29.66 -11.98 -20.14
C ASP A 520 -28.33 -12.37 -20.84
N ILE A 521 -28.05 -11.70 -21.96
CA ILE A 521 -26.88 -11.97 -22.80
C ILE A 521 -25.60 -11.63 -22.05
N TYR A 522 -25.64 -10.58 -21.23
CA TYR A 522 -24.54 -10.16 -20.38
C TYR A 522 -24.08 -11.29 -19.48
N ASN A 523 -25.00 -11.90 -18.70
CA ASN A 523 -24.60 -12.98 -17.80
C ASN A 523 -24.22 -14.27 -18.55
N MET A 524 -24.84 -14.56 -19.70
CA MET A 524 -24.42 -15.69 -20.55
C MET A 524 -22.93 -15.57 -20.90
N ILE A 525 -22.51 -14.40 -21.39
CA ILE A 525 -21.10 -14.11 -21.74
C ILE A 525 -20.21 -14.14 -20.50
N TYR A 526 -20.64 -13.48 -19.41
CA TYR A 526 -19.90 -13.44 -18.16
C TYR A 526 -19.56 -14.86 -17.69
N PHE A 527 -20.55 -15.74 -17.58
CA PHE A 527 -20.33 -17.10 -17.08
C PHE A 527 -19.50 -17.96 -18.03
N GLU A 528 -19.73 -17.87 -19.35
CA GLU A 528 -18.95 -18.64 -20.33
C GLU A 528 -17.47 -18.18 -20.35
N ALA A 529 -17.20 -16.88 -20.13
CA ALA A 529 -15.83 -16.37 -20.05
C ALA A 529 -15.14 -16.77 -18.74
N TYR A 530 -15.89 -16.73 -17.64
CA TYR A 530 -15.38 -16.92 -16.30
C TYR A 530 -15.12 -18.39 -15.94
N ASP A 531 -16.00 -19.32 -16.33
CA ASP A 531 -15.90 -20.75 -15.99
C ASP A 531 -14.55 -21.40 -16.37
N PRO A 532 -13.98 -21.18 -17.58
CA PRO A 532 -12.66 -21.72 -17.93
C PRO A 532 -11.48 -20.89 -17.41
N ASN A 533 -11.69 -19.62 -17.02
CA ASN A 533 -10.65 -18.70 -16.55
C ASN A 533 -11.13 -17.94 -15.30
N PRO A 534 -10.89 -18.46 -14.09
CA PRO A 534 -11.32 -17.80 -12.86
C PRO A 534 -10.63 -16.44 -12.62
N CYS A 535 -9.57 -16.12 -13.37
CA CYS A 535 -8.92 -14.81 -13.30
C CYS A 535 -9.46 -13.80 -14.33
N TRP A 536 -10.37 -14.21 -15.21
CA TRP A 536 -11.09 -13.30 -16.10
C TRP A 536 -11.91 -12.32 -15.25
N SER A 537 -12.08 -11.10 -15.75
CA SER A 537 -12.78 -10.05 -15.02
C SER A 537 -13.58 -9.16 -15.98
N PRO A 538 -14.84 -8.82 -15.65
CA PRO A 538 -15.61 -7.86 -16.44
C PRO A 538 -15.00 -6.46 -16.36
N TYR A 539 -14.25 -6.15 -15.29
CA TYR A 539 -13.55 -4.86 -15.16
C TYR A 539 -12.41 -4.71 -16.17
N ARG A 540 -11.89 -5.82 -16.72
CA ARG A 540 -10.82 -5.81 -17.71
C ARG A 540 -10.70 -7.18 -18.39
N VAL A 541 -11.29 -7.31 -19.58
CA VAL A 541 -11.49 -8.63 -20.22
C VAL A 541 -10.22 -9.35 -20.67
N ASN A 542 -9.09 -8.65 -20.76
CA ASN A 542 -7.80 -9.26 -21.14
C ASN A 542 -7.02 -9.85 -19.94
N GLN A 543 -7.61 -9.86 -18.74
CA GLN A 543 -6.96 -10.36 -17.53
C GLN A 543 -6.82 -11.89 -17.54
N ALA A 544 -5.62 -12.37 -17.24
CA ALA A 544 -5.25 -13.78 -17.26
C ALA A 544 -4.64 -14.23 -15.92
N CYS A 545 -4.71 -15.54 -15.65
CA CYS A 545 -4.08 -16.13 -14.47
C CYS A 545 -2.54 -16.08 -14.52
N PRO A 546 -1.85 -16.09 -13.35
CA PRO A 546 -2.38 -16.28 -11.99
C PRO A 546 -3.09 -15.05 -11.41
N LEU A 547 -3.98 -15.27 -10.45
CA LEU A 547 -4.58 -14.19 -9.66
C LEU A 547 -3.49 -13.47 -8.87
N LEU A 548 -3.37 -12.16 -9.06
CA LEU A 548 -2.33 -11.36 -8.43
C LEU A 548 -2.66 -11.09 -6.96
N TRP A 549 -1.63 -11.08 -6.10
CA TRP A 549 -1.81 -10.68 -4.72
C TRP A 549 -2.16 -9.19 -4.62
N ASP A 550 -3.16 -8.82 -3.84
CA ASP A 550 -3.67 -7.45 -3.75
C ASP A 550 -3.90 -7.06 -2.29
N VAL A 551 -3.36 -5.90 -1.91
CA VAL A 551 -3.50 -5.31 -0.58
C VAL A 551 -4.93 -4.94 -0.22
N LEU A 552 -5.78 -4.72 -1.22
CA LEU A 552 -7.20 -4.40 -1.02
C LEU A 552 -8.10 -5.64 -1.10
N GLY A 553 -7.57 -6.78 -1.54
CA GLY A 553 -8.32 -8.02 -1.65
C GLY A 553 -9.28 -8.10 -2.85
N PHE A 554 -9.06 -7.30 -3.90
CA PHE A 554 -9.94 -7.19 -5.07
C PHE A 554 -9.17 -7.01 -6.40
N PRO A 555 -8.29 -7.98 -6.77
CA PRO A 555 -7.53 -7.89 -8.03
C PRO A 555 -8.36 -8.20 -9.28
N THR A 556 -9.47 -8.93 -9.12
CA THR A 556 -10.49 -9.27 -10.13
C THR A 556 -11.86 -9.23 -9.45
N ASP A 557 -12.89 -9.75 -10.11
CA ASP A 557 -14.18 -10.02 -9.48
C ASP A 557 -14.12 -11.14 -8.40
N LEU A 558 -13.01 -11.88 -8.33
CA LEU A 558 -12.69 -12.74 -7.18
C LEU A 558 -12.10 -11.93 -6.04
N ALA A 559 -12.99 -11.46 -5.16
CA ALA A 559 -12.58 -10.91 -3.88
C ALA A 559 -12.02 -11.99 -2.94
N TYR A 560 -10.98 -11.65 -2.18
CA TYR A 560 -10.47 -12.46 -1.08
C TYR A 560 -9.85 -11.58 -0.01
N GLU A 561 -9.69 -12.12 1.20
CA GLU A 561 -8.96 -11.42 2.25
C GLU A 561 -7.46 -11.74 2.14
N PRO A 562 -6.60 -10.76 1.83
CA PRO A 562 -5.17 -10.99 1.79
C PRO A 562 -4.66 -11.28 3.21
N ALA A 563 -3.83 -12.31 3.37
CA ALA A 563 -3.24 -12.62 4.67
C ALA A 563 -2.12 -11.61 5.03
N PRO A 564 -2.06 -11.10 6.28
CA PRO A 564 -2.95 -11.41 7.40
C PRO A 564 -4.29 -10.67 7.42
N GLU A 565 -4.39 -9.50 6.77
CA GLU A 565 -5.58 -8.66 6.62
C GLU A 565 -5.40 -7.66 5.45
N THR A 566 -6.48 -6.99 5.01
CA THR A 566 -6.39 -5.89 4.04
C THR A 566 -5.59 -4.70 4.58
N TYR A 567 -4.94 -3.93 3.70
CA TYR A 567 -4.05 -2.84 4.11
C TYR A 567 -4.73 -1.82 5.03
N PHE A 568 -5.96 -1.42 4.71
CA PHE A 568 -6.71 -0.46 5.52
C PHE A 568 -7.21 -1.05 6.85
N ASN A 569 -7.23 -2.38 7.02
CA ASN A 569 -7.58 -2.99 8.30
C ASN A 569 -6.44 -3.06 9.32
N ARG A 570 -5.20 -2.94 8.85
CA ARG A 570 -4.04 -2.93 9.74
C ARG A 570 -4.15 -1.87 10.83
N THR A 571 -3.85 -2.27 12.07
CA THR A 571 -3.95 -1.40 13.25
C THR A 571 -3.09 -0.13 13.12
N ASP A 572 -1.88 -0.25 12.58
CA ASP A 572 -0.99 0.90 12.36
C ASP A 572 -1.53 1.86 11.30
N VAL A 573 -2.15 1.34 10.24
CA VAL A 573 -2.80 2.13 9.18
C VAL A 573 -4.03 2.84 9.71
N LYS A 574 -4.94 2.13 10.41
CA LYS A 574 -6.12 2.74 11.06
C LYS A 574 -5.69 3.89 11.97
N LYS A 575 -4.66 3.67 12.80
CA LYS A 575 -4.11 4.70 13.70
C LYS A 575 -3.54 5.90 12.95
N ALA A 576 -2.78 5.67 11.88
CA ALA A 576 -2.21 6.75 11.05
C ALA A 576 -3.29 7.58 10.35
N LEU A 577 -4.41 6.95 9.97
CA LEU A 577 -5.54 7.59 9.32
C LEU A 577 -6.58 8.18 10.28
N HIS A 578 -6.32 8.12 11.59
CA HIS A 578 -7.26 8.56 12.64
C HIS A 578 -8.58 7.78 12.64
N VAL A 579 -8.52 6.51 12.23
CA VAL A 579 -9.64 5.56 12.26
C VAL A 579 -9.65 4.79 13.58
N PRO A 580 -10.78 4.72 14.31
CA PRO A 580 -10.90 3.87 15.49
C PRO A 580 -10.67 2.39 15.13
N GLU A 581 -9.94 1.65 15.97
CA GLU A 581 -9.65 0.23 15.73
C GLU A 581 -10.91 -0.63 15.54
N SER A 582 -12.04 -0.22 16.11
CA SER A 582 -13.32 -0.92 16.01
C SER A 582 -14.04 -0.77 14.65
N VAL A 583 -13.58 0.12 13.78
CA VAL A 583 -14.15 0.30 12.44
C VAL A 583 -13.41 -0.64 11.50
N GLU A 584 -14.13 -1.58 10.90
CA GLU A 584 -13.60 -2.44 9.86
C GLU A 584 -13.82 -1.82 8.49
N TRP A 585 -12.79 -1.92 7.65
CA TRP A 585 -12.83 -1.50 6.26
C TRP A 585 -13.09 -2.72 5.37
N SER A 586 -13.99 -2.54 4.42
CA SER A 586 -14.11 -3.39 3.24
C SER A 586 -14.07 -2.52 2.00
N LEU A 587 -13.61 -3.07 0.88
CA LEU A 587 -13.56 -2.33 -0.37
C LEU A 587 -14.96 -1.85 -0.77
N CYS A 588 -15.93 -2.75 -0.79
CA CYS A 588 -17.34 -2.42 -0.99
C CYS A 588 -18.13 -2.88 0.22
N SER A 589 -19.16 -2.11 0.58
CA SER A 589 -20.05 -2.45 1.70
C SER A 589 -20.72 -3.81 1.45
N SER A 590 -20.77 -4.66 2.47
CA SER A 590 -21.51 -5.93 2.41
C SER A 590 -23.03 -5.75 2.50
N GLU A 591 -23.46 -4.59 3.00
CA GLU A 591 -24.87 -4.19 3.11
C GLU A 591 -25.17 -3.07 2.12
N SER A 592 -26.42 -3.00 1.64
CA SER A 592 -26.84 -1.92 0.75
C SER A 592 -26.68 -0.54 1.41
N VAL A 593 -26.12 0.41 0.67
CA VAL A 593 -26.03 1.82 1.09
C VAL A 593 -27.33 2.60 0.84
N PHE A 594 -28.26 1.99 0.12
CA PHE A 594 -29.63 2.47 -0.04
C PHE A 594 -30.62 1.61 0.74
N VAL A 595 -31.63 2.24 1.31
CA VAL A 595 -32.70 1.57 2.06
C VAL A 595 -34.01 1.63 1.29
N GLY A 596 -34.87 0.63 1.47
CA GLY A 596 -36.16 0.58 0.81
C GLY A 596 -36.53 -0.83 0.37
N ASN A 597 -37.75 -0.97 -0.15
CA ASN A 597 -38.22 -2.22 -0.75
C ASN A 597 -38.35 -2.12 -2.28
N ASP A 598 -38.20 -0.92 -2.83
CA ASP A 598 -38.18 -0.71 -4.28
C ASP A 598 -36.74 -0.98 -4.74
N PRO A 599 -36.51 -1.99 -5.60
CA PRO A 599 -35.18 -2.27 -6.12
C PRO A 599 -34.66 -1.15 -7.03
N GLY A 600 -35.51 -0.22 -7.48
CA GLY A 600 -35.13 0.84 -8.39
C GLY A 600 -34.89 0.34 -9.81
N PRO A 601 -34.55 1.23 -10.76
CA PRO A 601 -34.34 0.87 -12.16
C PRO A 601 -33.15 -0.07 -12.39
N GLU A 602 -32.14 -0.06 -11.50
CA GLU A 602 -30.93 -0.87 -11.65
C GLU A 602 -30.79 -2.00 -10.62
N GLN A 603 -31.86 -2.28 -9.86
CA GLN A 603 -31.87 -3.30 -8.81
C GLN A 603 -30.85 -3.10 -7.67
N GLN A 604 -30.47 -1.84 -7.42
CA GLN A 604 -29.55 -1.44 -6.35
C GLN A 604 -30.24 -0.69 -5.20
N TYR A 605 -31.58 -0.71 -5.16
CA TYR A 605 -32.42 0.04 -4.21
C TYR A 605 -32.31 1.57 -4.29
N ASP A 606 -31.58 2.09 -5.28
CA ASP A 606 -31.60 3.49 -5.67
C ASP A 606 -32.83 3.76 -6.55
N THR A 607 -33.73 4.63 -6.11
CA THR A 607 -34.95 4.97 -6.85
C THR A 607 -34.80 6.14 -7.83
N SER A 608 -33.58 6.64 -8.00
CA SER A 608 -33.27 7.81 -8.83
C SER A 608 -33.46 7.56 -10.32
N LEU A 609 -33.90 8.62 -11.02
CA LEU A 609 -33.84 8.67 -12.48
C LEU A 609 -32.40 8.58 -12.97
N ASN A 610 -32.21 8.17 -14.23
CA ASN A 610 -30.87 8.14 -14.80
C ASN A 610 -30.31 9.57 -14.92
N PRO A 611 -28.99 9.77 -14.70
CA PRO A 611 -28.37 11.09 -14.80
C PRO A 611 -28.65 11.84 -16.11
N THR A 612 -28.68 11.13 -17.25
CA THR A 612 -29.01 11.67 -18.58
C THR A 612 -30.41 12.27 -18.68
N GLU A 613 -31.33 11.93 -17.78
CA GLU A 613 -32.72 12.41 -17.77
C GLU A 613 -32.88 13.80 -17.10
N GLY A 614 -31.84 14.38 -16.52
CA GLY A 614 -31.92 15.76 -16.06
C GLY A 614 -30.67 16.35 -15.40
N VAL A 615 -30.05 15.65 -14.45
CA VAL A 615 -28.94 16.22 -13.66
C VAL A 615 -27.63 16.34 -14.44
N LEU A 616 -27.33 15.40 -15.34
CA LEU A 616 -26.12 15.44 -16.17
C LEU A 616 -26.18 16.54 -17.25
N PRO A 617 -27.27 16.71 -18.03
CA PRO A 617 -27.42 17.86 -18.93
C PRO A 617 -27.18 19.20 -18.21
N ARG A 618 -27.78 19.36 -17.03
CA ARG A 618 -27.63 20.58 -16.22
C ARG A 618 -26.17 20.84 -15.81
N LEU A 619 -25.44 19.79 -15.43
CA LEU A 619 -24.02 19.87 -15.12
C LEU A 619 -23.18 20.28 -16.34
N ILE A 620 -23.45 19.69 -17.51
CA ILE A 620 -22.78 20.01 -18.78
C ILE A 620 -23.02 21.48 -19.14
N GLU A 621 -24.27 21.93 -19.08
CA GLU A 621 -24.65 23.30 -19.42
C GLU A 621 -24.08 24.34 -18.45
N ALA A 622 -24.01 24.01 -17.17
CA ALA A 622 -23.48 24.93 -16.15
C ALA A 622 -21.96 25.13 -16.24
N THR A 623 -21.21 24.08 -16.61
CA THR A 623 -19.74 24.09 -16.55
C THR A 623 -19.06 24.18 -17.91
N ASN A 624 -19.73 23.71 -18.96
CA ASN A 624 -19.18 23.55 -20.32
C ASN A 624 -17.85 22.74 -20.34
N ARG A 625 -17.63 21.91 -19.30
CA ARG A 625 -16.36 21.23 -18.99
C ARG A 625 -16.60 19.88 -18.32
N VAL A 626 -17.40 19.02 -18.96
CA VAL A 626 -17.62 17.64 -18.51
C VAL A 626 -16.90 16.69 -19.45
N LEU A 627 -16.17 15.72 -18.89
CA LEU A 627 -15.55 14.62 -19.62
C LEU A 627 -16.14 13.30 -19.15
N ILE A 628 -16.63 12.49 -20.08
CA ILE A 628 -17.04 11.10 -19.85
C ILE A 628 -16.10 10.23 -20.67
N SER A 629 -15.39 9.30 -20.03
CA SER A 629 -14.45 8.43 -20.72
C SER A 629 -14.75 6.97 -20.45
N ASN A 630 -14.59 6.11 -21.45
CA ASN A 630 -14.71 4.65 -21.32
C ASN A 630 -13.42 3.93 -21.71
N GLY A 631 -13.08 2.86 -21.01
CA GLY A 631 -12.03 1.92 -21.41
C GLY A 631 -12.54 0.94 -22.47
N ASP A 632 -11.74 0.68 -23.50
CA ASP A 632 -12.10 -0.26 -24.57
C ASP A 632 -12.19 -1.73 -24.12
N TRP A 633 -11.63 -2.08 -22.96
CA TRP A 633 -11.68 -3.41 -22.37
C TRP A 633 -12.60 -3.51 -21.15
N ASP A 634 -13.34 -2.44 -20.83
CA ASP A 634 -14.38 -2.52 -19.81
C ASP A 634 -15.61 -3.25 -20.37
N TYR A 635 -15.96 -4.36 -19.74
CA TYR A 635 -17.17 -5.09 -20.03
C TYR A 635 -18.31 -4.72 -19.08
N LEU A 636 -18.04 -4.10 -17.93
CA LEU A 636 -19.06 -3.77 -16.95
C LEU A 636 -19.92 -2.59 -17.39
N VAL A 637 -19.32 -1.54 -17.97
CA VAL A 637 -20.01 -0.39 -18.56
C VAL A 637 -19.50 -0.17 -19.97
N ILE A 638 -20.10 -0.88 -20.92
CA ILE A 638 -19.55 -1.01 -22.27
C ILE A 638 -19.65 0.31 -23.04
N THR A 639 -18.56 0.72 -23.70
CA THR A 639 -18.40 1.99 -24.43
C THR A 639 -19.57 2.35 -25.34
N ASN A 640 -20.03 1.40 -26.17
CA ASN A 640 -21.16 1.63 -27.08
C ASN A 640 -22.47 1.91 -26.33
N GLY A 641 -22.64 1.32 -25.15
CA GLY A 641 -23.75 1.60 -24.25
C GLY A 641 -23.72 3.00 -23.66
N THR A 642 -22.55 3.48 -23.24
CA THR A 642 -22.38 4.88 -22.81
C THR A 642 -22.68 5.86 -23.95
N LEU A 643 -22.20 5.58 -25.16
CA LEU A 643 -22.51 6.40 -26.33
C LEU A 643 -24.01 6.37 -26.66
N LEU A 644 -24.70 5.23 -26.52
CA LEU A 644 -26.16 5.16 -26.64
C LEU A 644 -26.87 5.99 -25.57
N ALA A 645 -26.41 5.95 -24.32
CA ALA A 645 -26.95 6.78 -23.26
C ALA A 645 -26.78 8.28 -23.56
N ILE A 646 -25.64 8.68 -24.13
CA ILE A 646 -25.41 10.06 -24.60
C ILE A 646 -26.33 10.39 -25.78
N GLN A 647 -26.54 9.49 -26.74
CA GLN A 647 -27.49 9.71 -27.84
C GLN A 647 -28.95 9.87 -27.37
N ASN A 648 -29.29 9.43 -26.16
CA ASN A 648 -30.60 9.66 -25.55
C ASN A 648 -30.69 10.95 -24.72
N MET A 649 -29.59 11.67 -24.55
CA MET A 649 -29.52 12.87 -23.71
C MET A 649 -29.73 14.13 -24.54
N THR A 650 -30.59 15.04 -24.08
CA THR A 650 -30.71 16.39 -24.67
C THR A 650 -29.98 17.40 -23.80
N TRP A 651 -29.07 18.18 -24.40
CA TRP A 651 -28.37 19.27 -23.71
C TRP A 651 -28.05 20.39 -24.69
N ASN A 652 -28.09 21.64 -24.20
CA ASN A 652 -27.89 22.84 -25.01
C ASN A 652 -28.77 22.86 -26.28
N GLY A 653 -29.99 22.32 -26.18
CA GLY A 653 -31.04 22.40 -27.19
C GLY A 653 -31.07 21.28 -28.24
N GLU A 654 -30.13 20.34 -28.23
CA GLU A 654 -30.02 19.29 -29.25
C GLU A 654 -29.90 17.89 -28.60
N LEU A 655 -30.47 16.88 -29.26
CA LEU A 655 -30.47 15.49 -28.80
C LEU A 655 -29.22 14.76 -29.30
N GLY A 656 -28.46 14.16 -28.38
CA GLY A 656 -27.25 13.39 -28.69
C GLY A 656 -26.15 14.21 -29.34
N PHE A 657 -25.02 13.58 -29.58
CA PHE A 657 -24.01 14.13 -30.47
C PHE A 657 -24.52 14.21 -31.90
N GLN A 658 -24.18 15.30 -32.58
CA GLN A 658 -24.57 15.53 -33.97
C GLN A 658 -23.63 14.85 -34.96
N THR A 659 -22.43 14.48 -34.52
CA THR A 659 -21.45 13.73 -35.33
C THR A 659 -20.82 12.61 -34.51
N ARG A 660 -20.47 11.51 -35.18
CA ARG A 660 -19.83 10.36 -34.52
C ARG A 660 -18.43 10.74 -33.99
N PRO A 661 -18.07 10.31 -32.76
CA PRO A 661 -16.70 10.41 -32.27
C PRO A 661 -15.70 9.76 -33.22
N ALA A 662 -14.64 10.49 -33.57
CA ALA A 662 -13.63 10.03 -34.54
C ALA A 662 -12.26 10.72 -34.40
N THR A 663 -12.14 11.75 -33.54
CA THR A 663 -10.89 12.51 -33.45
C THR A 663 -9.87 11.70 -32.66
N PRO A 664 -8.68 11.38 -33.17
CA PRO A 664 -7.69 10.61 -32.43
C PRO A 664 -7.23 11.28 -31.13
N ILE A 665 -6.94 10.49 -30.10
CA ILE A 665 -6.17 10.89 -28.92
C ILE A 665 -4.73 10.38 -29.13
N ASN A 666 -3.78 11.32 -29.22
CA ASN A 666 -2.36 11.00 -29.39
C ASN A 666 -1.56 11.46 -28.18
N ILE A 667 -1.01 10.51 -27.42
CA ILE A 667 -0.23 10.79 -26.22
C ILE A 667 1.23 10.98 -26.61
N GLU A 668 1.63 12.24 -26.71
CA GLU A 668 2.99 12.66 -27.08
C GLU A 668 3.96 12.63 -25.88
N MET A 669 3.45 12.37 -24.68
CA MET A 669 4.21 12.32 -23.42
C MET A 669 5.07 11.03 -23.33
N PRO A 670 6.37 11.13 -22.98
CA PRO A 670 7.23 9.98 -22.70
C PRO A 670 6.83 9.22 -21.42
N ASP A 671 7.43 8.07 -21.16
CA ASP A 671 7.21 7.33 -19.91
C ASP A 671 7.92 8.02 -18.75
N LEU A 672 7.14 8.65 -17.87
CA LEU A 672 7.69 9.26 -16.65
C LEU A 672 7.96 8.21 -15.56
N GLN A 673 7.10 7.20 -15.46
CA GLN A 673 7.11 6.18 -14.40
C GLN A 673 8.37 5.31 -14.41
N TRP A 674 8.86 4.98 -15.60
CA TRP A 674 9.96 4.04 -15.81
C TRP A 674 11.16 4.66 -16.54
N SER A 675 11.14 5.97 -16.82
CA SER A 675 12.24 6.72 -17.46
C SER A 675 13.62 6.34 -16.90
N ALA A 676 13.78 6.40 -15.58
CA ALA A 676 15.05 6.07 -14.91
C ALA A 676 15.50 4.62 -15.14
N ILE A 677 14.58 3.67 -15.30
CA ILE A 677 14.91 2.28 -15.61
C ILE A 677 15.39 2.15 -17.05
N PHE A 678 14.69 2.78 -18.00
CA PHE A 678 15.11 2.81 -19.40
C PHE A 678 16.50 3.42 -19.57
N GLU A 679 16.78 4.53 -18.86
CA GLU A 679 18.10 5.17 -18.90
C GLU A 679 19.21 4.33 -18.26
N ALA A 680 18.90 3.62 -17.16
CA ALA A 680 19.90 2.84 -16.42
C ALA A 680 20.25 1.51 -17.08
N GLN A 681 19.39 0.97 -17.96
CA GLN A 681 19.59 -0.33 -18.59
C GLN A 681 20.30 -0.21 -19.95
N ASP A 682 21.46 -0.87 -20.07
CA ASP A 682 22.26 -0.86 -21.29
C ASP A 682 21.44 -1.29 -22.53
N GLY A 683 21.38 -0.38 -23.50
CA GLY A 683 20.64 -0.58 -24.76
C GLY A 683 19.15 -0.23 -24.73
N TYR A 684 18.62 0.22 -23.59
CA TYR A 684 17.20 0.59 -23.43
C TYR A 684 16.96 2.11 -23.37
N GLY A 685 18.01 2.92 -23.30
CA GLY A 685 17.89 4.38 -23.29
C GLY A 685 17.15 4.92 -24.52
N GLY A 686 16.17 5.80 -24.29
CA GLY A 686 15.33 6.41 -25.32
C GLY A 686 14.15 5.54 -25.80
N LEU A 687 13.89 4.39 -25.16
CA LEU A 687 12.70 3.56 -25.42
C LEU A 687 11.47 3.98 -24.59
N ASP A 688 11.61 4.97 -23.72
CA ASP A 688 10.56 5.63 -22.92
C ASP A 688 9.76 6.67 -23.73
N GLY A 689 9.60 6.45 -25.04
CA GLY A 689 8.98 7.40 -25.95
C GLY A 689 7.47 7.65 -25.74
N PRO A 690 6.87 8.47 -26.62
CA PRO A 690 5.42 8.70 -26.67
C PRO A 690 4.62 7.41 -26.70
N GLN A 691 3.45 7.41 -26.05
CA GLN A 691 2.50 6.27 -26.09
C GLN A 691 1.83 6.14 -27.47
N GLY A 692 1.67 7.26 -28.20
CA GLY A 692 1.05 7.27 -29.53
C GLY A 692 -0.47 7.32 -29.48
N LEU A 693 -1.13 6.65 -30.45
CA LEU A 693 -2.58 6.61 -30.56
C LEU A 693 -3.17 5.79 -29.41
N MET A 694 -3.90 6.46 -28.51
CA MET A 694 -4.45 5.86 -27.29
C MET A 694 -5.97 6.00 -27.18
N GLY A 695 -6.66 6.34 -28.27
CA GLY A 695 -8.11 6.48 -28.22
C GLY A 695 -8.71 7.39 -29.27
N ILE A 696 -9.98 7.70 -29.05
CA ILE A 696 -10.72 8.73 -29.78
C ILE A 696 -11.41 9.69 -28.80
N GLN A 697 -11.57 10.93 -29.23
CA GLN A 697 -12.24 11.99 -28.48
C GLN A 697 -13.32 12.67 -29.34
N HIS A 698 -14.29 13.29 -28.65
CA HIS A 698 -15.31 14.12 -29.27
C HIS A 698 -15.78 15.18 -28.29
N TYR A 699 -15.56 16.46 -28.62
CA TYR A 699 -16.06 17.58 -27.83
C TYR A 699 -17.21 18.25 -28.55
N GLU A 700 -18.36 18.33 -27.89
CA GLU A 700 -19.56 18.97 -28.44
C GLU A 700 -20.41 19.59 -27.32
N ARG A 701 -20.72 20.88 -27.46
CA ARG A 701 -21.64 21.63 -26.57
C ARG A 701 -21.34 21.45 -25.07
N GLY A 702 -20.06 21.43 -24.69
CA GLY A 702 -19.64 21.35 -23.29
C GLY A 702 -19.33 19.96 -22.76
N LEU A 703 -19.63 18.92 -23.53
CA LEU A 703 -19.33 17.52 -23.20
C LEU A 703 -18.17 17.02 -24.07
N MET A 704 -17.14 16.49 -23.42
CA MET A 704 -16.11 15.65 -24.02
C MET A 704 -16.47 14.19 -23.79
N PHE A 705 -16.53 13.40 -24.85
CA PHE A 705 -16.44 11.94 -24.78
C PHE A 705 -15.01 11.51 -25.14
N ALA A 706 -14.48 10.52 -24.42
CA ALA A 706 -13.25 9.83 -24.77
C ALA A 706 -13.41 8.31 -24.69
N GLU A 707 -12.82 7.59 -25.63
CA GLU A 707 -12.58 6.15 -25.53
C GLU A 707 -11.08 5.97 -25.34
N THR A 708 -10.68 5.26 -24.30
CA THR A 708 -9.28 4.97 -23.97
C THR A 708 -8.94 3.55 -24.37
N ILE A 709 -7.99 3.40 -25.28
CA ILE A 709 -7.52 2.10 -25.74
C ILE A 709 -6.63 1.44 -24.69
N GLN A 710 -6.71 0.11 -24.60
CA GLN A 710 -5.99 -0.72 -23.62
C GLN A 710 -6.28 -0.34 -22.16
N ALA A 711 -7.53 0.01 -21.86
CA ALA A 711 -7.98 0.29 -20.49
C ALA A 711 -9.25 -0.49 -20.17
N GLY A 712 -9.31 -1.04 -18.96
CA GLY A 712 -10.56 -1.54 -18.39
C GLY A 712 -11.30 -0.44 -17.64
N HIS A 713 -12.17 -0.88 -16.71
CA HIS A 713 -13.06 -0.07 -15.89
C HIS A 713 -12.35 0.97 -15.01
N ARG A 714 -11.07 0.73 -14.70
CA ARG A 714 -10.24 1.57 -13.82
C ARG A 714 -9.20 2.30 -14.66
N GLN A 715 -9.64 3.23 -15.50
CA GLN A 715 -8.79 3.87 -16.50
C GLN A 715 -7.56 4.57 -15.93
N ALA A 716 -7.67 5.17 -14.75
CA ALA A 716 -6.52 5.82 -14.10
C ALA A 716 -5.46 4.80 -13.62
N GLN A 717 -5.88 3.58 -13.28
CA GLN A 717 -5.01 2.46 -12.96
C GLN A 717 -4.34 1.89 -14.23
N ASP A 718 -5.10 1.67 -15.30
CA ASP A 718 -4.58 1.00 -16.51
C ASP A 718 -3.79 1.94 -17.43
N GLN A 719 -4.21 3.21 -17.56
CA GLN A 719 -3.66 4.18 -18.50
C GLN A 719 -3.38 5.54 -17.82
N GLY A 720 -2.44 5.54 -16.88
CA GLY A 720 -2.06 6.73 -16.11
C GLY A 720 -1.73 7.98 -16.95
N ARG A 721 -1.03 7.84 -18.09
CA ARG A 721 -0.72 8.97 -18.99
C ARG A 721 -1.97 9.58 -19.61
N VAL A 722 -2.89 8.76 -20.11
CA VAL A 722 -4.15 9.21 -20.71
C VAL A 722 -5.01 9.89 -19.64
N SER A 723 -5.14 9.25 -18.48
CA SER A 723 -5.85 9.81 -17.33
C SER A 723 -5.29 11.18 -16.89
N TYR A 724 -3.97 11.33 -16.89
CA TYR A 724 -3.32 12.62 -16.60
C TYR A 724 -3.72 13.71 -17.60
N ARG A 725 -3.86 13.39 -18.89
CA ARG A 725 -4.35 14.31 -19.93
C ARG A 725 -5.81 14.66 -19.73
N HIS A 726 -6.66 13.70 -19.38
CA HIS A 726 -8.07 13.97 -19.07
C HIS A 726 -8.22 14.99 -17.95
N VAL A 727 -7.44 14.87 -16.87
CA VAL A 727 -7.46 15.83 -15.76
C VAL A 727 -6.92 17.18 -16.18
N GLN A 728 -5.83 17.23 -16.96
CA GLN A 728 -5.34 18.49 -17.52
C GLN A 728 -6.42 19.21 -18.32
N TRP A 729 -7.21 18.49 -19.12
CA TRP A 729 -8.29 19.07 -19.89
C TRP A 729 -9.44 19.55 -19.00
N MET A 730 -9.88 18.72 -18.04
CA MET A 730 -10.93 19.08 -17.08
C MET A 730 -10.58 20.35 -16.32
N LEU A 731 -9.33 20.49 -15.86
CA LEU A 731 -8.83 21.66 -15.14
C LEU A 731 -8.65 22.91 -16.04
N GLY A 732 -8.79 22.76 -17.35
CA GLY A 732 -8.58 23.82 -18.35
C GLY A 732 -7.10 24.13 -18.63
N LYS A 733 -6.19 23.18 -18.38
CA LYS A 733 -4.75 23.31 -18.65
C LYS A 733 -4.40 22.98 -20.10
N ILE A 734 -5.26 22.24 -20.80
CA ILE A 734 -5.17 21.94 -22.24
C ILE A 734 -6.55 22.03 -22.88
N ASP A 735 -6.61 22.27 -24.19
CA ASP A 735 -7.87 22.43 -24.94
C ASP A 735 -8.35 21.14 -25.62
N ARG A 736 -7.46 20.17 -25.80
CA ARG A 736 -7.71 18.86 -26.41
C ARG A 736 -6.86 17.78 -25.74
N LEU A 737 -7.28 16.53 -25.80
CA LEU A 737 -6.57 15.39 -25.21
C LEU A 737 -5.28 15.07 -25.96
#